data_AF-A0AAN6G8I3-F1
#
_entry.id   AF-A0AAN6G8I3-F1
#
_cell.length_a   1.000
_cell.length_b   1.000
_cell.length_c   1.000
_cell.angle_alpha   90.00
_cell.angle_beta   90.00
_cell.angle_gamma   90.00
#
_symmetry.space_group_name_H-M   'P 1'
#
loop_
_entity.id
_entity.type
_entity.pdbx_description
1 polymer ?
#
loop_
_entity_poly.entity_id
_entity_poly.type
_entity_poly.pdbx_seq_one_letter_code
_entity_poly.pdbx_strand_id
1 'polypeptide(L)'
;MLPPAAVVRRAALRCCSSSSSSSSSGSARRSLATAAASTNDAQPHVHPSRIPPYADLLRQLPKVRAILGDRPLTLAEKILYSHLINPDEALAGAGKDPSNVRSSRYLGLKIDRLAMQDASAQMALLQFMTCGLPSSAVPASIHCDHLIQAFEGAEADLKRSVASNQEVFDFLESAAAKYGIEFWGPGSGIIHQIVLENYAAPGLLMLGTDSHTPNASGLGCLAIGVGGADAVDAMTATPWELLAPKVLNVHLTGELSPWLTPKDIILHLASILTVRGGTGHIIEYSGPALETLAATGLATMSNMGAEVGATTSCFPYTERMGTYLRATGRGVVAEQARAAAAAGLLVADADAPYDRRIELNLSELEPCLNGPFTPDLSTPISKFVERAKDAQNRPHPLELSAALIGSCTNSSYADMARCASLARQATEAGLKVAPHTTFDVTPGSERVRATVARDGLISDLERAGARVLANACGPCIGQWDRREAQGEDNVILTSFNRNFKARNDGNPKTWNMLASPEMVTAMAFAGRLDFNPLTDTITTPEGKEFRFAPPQGDELPPRGFDNGDKKLTPEVMPAPQAEVEVRISPSSARLQHLQPFGTDFAPGSDYELGTSGNGMRVLMRLRGKTTTDHISAAGPWLKYKGHLENLAENTLIGATNDETGRVNSAVDFKSVGGTDAEDTIPAVAKIWKSRDQPWLLIADHNYGEGSAREHAALQPRFFGCRLIVARSIARIAETNLRKQGVLTLLFKDENDYVKVGAGDKVETVGLRALLDPNAPERLEKGDAWDPREYQVKLRVTKVQPDGTEGETVEIETVHTLSKTHLEWIRAGSALNVTRQQALAQSAQASDAAQGAADGGAGSVLKSAVAAGAAAIGVRSFHTRASLRPISSSGSSSGSQAQQRRGYASTASKTGGTTLNPNDPRYVAPAADARTEALRAIVFPNRAAVEQQEERKKAEMARLKGGSSKSSGSKKEAAAAAGTSSSSSLPAAERQALAVGAEVLSYPTEVHDTIVRAHLLQRRQQREALNAELVRRKARMDEAVRDLRETDVGLFEAARYRVQFGRRTPEEQKRLIELGIVSPPHAPSATAGGADGEGAGASRGISAETRRIVRAEAARRRLLGLFPREMRAPTLTPSRKGWPSASA
;
A
#
# COMPACT_ATOMS: atom_id res chain seq x y z
N MET A 1 -37.85 -33.18 4.28
CA MET A 1 -37.71 -34.44 5.04
C MET A 1 -36.39 -35.10 4.64
N LEU A 2 -35.64 -35.63 5.61
CA LEU A 2 -34.51 -36.55 5.45
C LEU A 2 -35.04 -38.02 5.50
N PRO A 3 -34.21 -39.08 5.35
CA PRO A 3 -32.91 -39.27 4.65
C PRO A 3 -33.16 -40.30 3.50
N PRO A 4 -32.52 -41.50 3.32
CA PRO A 4 -31.14 -41.98 3.55
C PRO A 4 -30.47 -42.76 2.38
N ALA A 5 -29.13 -42.93 2.46
CA ALA A 5 -28.30 -44.15 2.22
C ALA A 5 -28.42 -45.02 0.93
N ALA A 6 -27.40 -45.78 0.45
CA ALA A 6 -25.93 -45.82 0.59
C ALA A 6 -25.37 -46.94 -0.35
N VAL A 7 -24.06 -47.27 -0.27
CA VAL A 7 -23.40 -48.54 -0.75
C VAL A 7 -22.89 -48.63 -2.21
N VAL A 8 -21.68 -48.08 -2.43
CA VAL A 8 -20.40 -48.83 -2.62
C VAL A 8 -20.23 -49.94 -3.70
N ARG A 9 -19.31 -49.66 -4.65
CA ARG A 9 -18.30 -50.52 -5.37
C ARG A 9 -18.59 -51.31 -6.68
N ARG A 10 -17.68 -51.05 -7.64
CA ARG A 10 -16.96 -51.94 -8.59
C ARG A 10 -17.74 -52.85 -9.57
N ALA A 11 -17.56 -52.58 -10.87
CA ALA A 11 -16.85 -53.48 -11.81
C ALA A 11 -16.49 -52.74 -13.11
N ALA A 12 -15.63 -53.32 -13.96
CA ALA A 12 -15.15 -52.74 -15.22
C ALA A 12 -15.47 -53.66 -16.42
N LEU A 13 -15.03 -53.26 -17.63
CA LEU A 13 -15.04 -54.03 -18.91
C LEU A 13 -16.40 -54.12 -19.62
N ARG A 14 -16.51 -54.29 -20.94
CA ARG A 14 -15.75 -53.81 -22.13
C ARG A 14 -16.55 -54.24 -23.39
N CYS A 15 -16.35 -53.53 -24.51
CA CYS A 15 -16.47 -54.02 -25.91
C CYS A 15 -17.84 -54.51 -26.50
N CYS A 16 -18.18 -53.91 -27.66
CA CYS A 16 -18.70 -54.56 -28.88
C CYS A 16 -20.14 -55.17 -28.88
N SER A 17 -20.92 -55.18 -29.97
CA SER A 17 -20.80 -54.54 -31.31
C SER A 17 -22.10 -54.67 -32.13
N SER A 18 -22.26 -53.80 -33.15
CA SER A 18 -22.95 -54.00 -34.45
C SER A 18 -24.43 -54.43 -34.56
N SER A 19 -25.28 -53.56 -35.17
CA SER A 19 -26.11 -53.80 -36.38
C SER A 19 -27.13 -52.65 -36.56
N SER A 20 -27.07 -51.69 -37.51
CA SER A 20 -27.08 -51.72 -38.99
C SER A 20 -28.48 -51.74 -39.66
N SER A 21 -28.96 -50.58 -40.13
CA SER A 21 -29.81 -50.33 -41.34
C SER A 21 -30.36 -48.88 -41.27
N SER A 22 -29.83 -47.90 -42.04
CA SER A 22 -30.24 -47.49 -43.41
C SER A 22 -31.71 -47.02 -43.51
N SER A 23 -32.05 -45.86 -44.09
CA SER A 23 -31.48 -45.27 -45.33
C SER A 23 -31.85 -43.79 -45.58
N SER A 24 -30.98 -43.05 -46.31
CA SER A 24 -31.24 -41.97 -47.32
C SER A 24 -32.25 -40.82 -47.04
N SER A 25 -32.02 -39.56 -47.43
CA SER A 25 -30.94 -38.91 -48.21
C SER A 25 -31.03 -37.37 -48.13
N GLY A 26 -29.90 -36.63 -48.14
CA GLY A 26 -29.90 -35.16 -48.17
C GLY A 26 -28.55 -34.55 -48.57
N SER A 27 -28.54 -33.84 -49.70
CA SER A 27 -27.42 -33.24 -50.45
C SER A 27 -26.19 -32.68 -49.68
N ALA A 28 -25.03 -32.85 -50.31
CA ALA A 28 -23.68 -32.55 -49.82
C ALA A 28 -23.33 -31.06 -49.57
N ARG A 29 -22.45 -30.84 -48.58
CA ARG A 29 -21.38 -29.82 -48.64
C ARG A 29 -20.02 -30.52 -48.52
N ARG A 30 -19.03 -30.08 -49.30
CA ARG A 30 -17.66 -30.62 -49.23
C ARG A 30 -16.94 -30.08 -47.99
N SER A 31 -16.35 -30.97 -47.19
CA SER A 31 -15.51 -30.61 -46.05
C SER A 31 -14.29 -31.53 -45.95
N LEU A 32 -13.30 -31.31 -46.82
CA LEU A 32 -11.95 -31.86 -46.67
C LEU A 32 -10.93 -30.81 -47.18
N ALA A 33 -10.46 -29.98 -46.25
CA ALA A 33 -9.15 -29.37 -46.34
C ALA A 33 -8.37 -29.95 -45.15
N THR A 34 -7.53 -30.95 -45.44
CA THR A 34 -6.68 -31.60 -44.43
C THR A 34 -5.77 -30.55 -43.81
N ALA A 35 -5.79 -30.42 -42.48
CA ALA A 35 -4.82 -29.55 -41.81
C ALA A 35 -3.41 -30.08 -42.11
N ALA A 36 -2.63 -29.30 -42.86
CA ALA A 36 -1.22 -29.60 -43.06
C ALA A 36 -0.55 -29.56 -41.68
N ALA A 37 0.05 -30.68 -41.28
CA ALA A 37 0.87 -30.74 -40.08
C ALA A 37 2.07 -29.82 -40.29
N SER A 38 2.00 -28.62 -39.69
CA SER A 38 3.13 -27.71 -39.61
C SER A 38 4.22 -28.39 -38.78
N THR A 39 5.20 -28.99 -39.46
CA THR A 39 6.43 -29.52 -38.87
C THR A 39 7.30 -28.35 -38.38
N ASN A 40 6.88 -27.76 -37.27
CA ASN A 40 7.63 -26.79 -36.49
C ASN A 40 7.35 -27.07 -35.00
N ASP A 41 7.60 -28.32 -34.62
CA ASP A 41 7.28 -28.90 -33.30
C ASP A 41 8.34 -28.53 -32.25
N ALA A 42 8.74 -27.25 -32.28
CA ALA A 42 9.41 -26.61 -31.15
C ALA A 42 8.30 -26.08 -30.25
N GLN A 43 7.97 -26.81 -29.17
CA GLN A 43 7.09 -26.25 -28.14
C GLN A 43 7.63 -24.88 -27.70
N PRO A 44 6.78 -23.85 -27.58
CA PRO A 44 7.25 -22.52 -27.20
C PRO A 44 7.97 -22.60 -25.87
N HIS A 45 9.28 -22.35 -25.90
CA HIS A 45 10.15 -22.43 -24.73
C HIS A 45 9.77 -21.33 -23.72
N VAL A 46 8.89 -21.66 -22.79
CA VAL A 46 8.62 -20.82 -21.61
C VAL A 46 9.90 -20.78 -20.77
N HIS A 47 10.42 -19.57 -20.53
CA HIS A 47 11.62 -19.42 -19.71
C HIS A 47 11.38 -19.96 -18.28
N PRO A 48 12.31 -20.75 -17.69
CA PRO A 48 12.10 -21.38 -16.38
C PRO A 48 11.70 -20.43 -15.24
N SER A 49 12.10 -19.15 -15.29
CA SER A 49 11.69 -18.13 -14.30
C SER A 49 10.18 -17.80 -14.29
N ARG A 50 9.41 -18.31 -15.26
CA ARG A 50 7.95 -18.21 -15.34
C ARG A 50 7.25 -19.50 -14.87
N ILE A 51 8.01 -20.47 -14.35
CA ILE A 51 7.53 -21.75 -13.82
C ILE A 51 7.85 -21.78 -12.31
N PRO A 52 6.87 -21.98 -11.42
CA PRO A 52 7.12 -22.12 -9.99
C PRO A 52 8.04 -23.32 -9.69
N PRO A 53 8.80 -23.31 -8.58
CA PRO A 53 9.77 -24.36 -8.27
C PRO A 53 9.08 -25.63 -7.71
N TYR A 54 8.12 -26.20 -8.43
CA TYR A 54 7.25 -27.30 -7.97
C TYR A 54 8.03 -28.49 -7.39
N ALA A 55 9.17 -28.86 -7.97
CA ALA A 55 10.01 -29.96 -7.47
C ALA A 55 10.62 -29.68 -6.08
N ASP A 56 10.81 -28.41 -5.73
CA ASP A 56 11.27 -27.99 -4.40
C ASP A 56 10.10 -27.89 -3.43
N LEU A 57 8.98 -27.31 -3.85
CA LEU A 57 7.77 -27.18 -3.04
C LEU A 57 7.18 -28.55 -2.65
N LEU A 58 7.07 -29.47 -3.61
CA LEU A 58 6.63 -30.85 -3.37
C LEU A 58 7.60 -31.64 -2.48
N ARG A 59 8.87 -31.25 -2.40
CA ARG A 59 9.88 -31.86 -1.52
C ARG A 59 9.87 -31.26 -0.11
N GLN A 60 9.50 -29.99 0.04
CA GLN A 60 9.32 -29.33 1.34
C GLN A 60 8.01 -29.73 2.02
N LEU A 61 6.92 -29.89 1.25
CA LEU A 61 5.57 -30.15 1.80
C LEU A 61 5.50 -31.35 2.77
N PRO A 62 6.11 -32.53 2.50
CA PRO A 62 6.12 -33.64 3.46
C PRO A 62 6.86 -33.33 4.78
N LYS A 63 7.93 -32.50 4.73
CA LYS A 63 8.64 -32.07 5.95
C LYS A 63 7.77 -31.16 6.81
N VAL A 64 7.15 -30.17 6.17
CA VAL A 64 6.19 -29.25 6.81
C VAL A 64 5.07 -30.04 7.51
N ARG A 65 4.51 -31.06 6.85
CA ARG A 65 3.49 -31.93 7.44
C ARG A 65 4.00 -32.66 8.68
N ALA A 66 5.19 -33.28 8.61
CA ALA A 66 5.77 -34.00 9.73
C ALA A 66 5.97 -33.08 10.96
N ILE A 67 6.49 -31.86 10.77
CA ILE A 67 6.69 -30.89 11.86
C ILE A 67 5.35 -30.44 12.48
N LEU A 68 4.31 -30.31 11.66
CA LEU A 68 2.95 -29.95 12.08
C LEU A 68 2.08 -31.16 12.49
N GLY A 69 2.70 -32.34 12.67
CA GLY A 69 2.03 -33.56 13.12
C GLY A 69 0.93 -34.08 12.17
N ASP A 70 1.15 -33.95 10.86
CA ASP A 70 0.26 -34.40 9.78
C ASP A 70 -1.17 -33.85 9.84
N ARG A 71 -1.36 -32.65 10.42
CA ARG A 71 -2.65 -31.96 10.35
C ARG A 71 -3.00 -31.59 8.88
N PRO A 72 -4.30 -31.53 8.53
CA PRO A 72 -4.74 -30.86 7.31
C PRO A 72 -4.24 -29.42 7.22
N LEU A 73 -3.81 -29.02 6.03
CA LEU A 73 -3.32 -27.69 5.68
C LEU A 73 -4.28 -27.02 4.68
N THR A 74 -4.55 -25.73 4.88
CA THR A 74 -5.20 -24.92 3.85
C THR A 74 -4.26 -24.72 2.65
N LEU A 75 -4.77 -24.30 1.51
CA LEU A 75 -3.93 -24.00 0.35
C LEU A 75 -2.90 -22.90 0.63
N ALA A 76 -3.32 -21.83 1.31
CA ALA A 76 -2.43 -20.74 1.71
C ALA A 76 -1.28 -21.25 2.60
N GLU A 77 -1.56 -22.17 3.53
CA GLU A 77 -0.53 -22.81 4.36
C GLU A 77 0.41 -23.69 3.54
N LYS A 78 -0.11 -24.51 2.60
CA LYS A 78 0.72 -25.36 1.74
C LYS A 78 1.71 -24.54 0.92
N ILE A 79 1.25 -23.43 0.32
CA ILE A 79 2.10 -22.55 -0.47
C ILE A 79 3.11 -21.85 0.47
N LEU A 80 2.67 -21.10 1.49
CA LEU A 80 3.58 -20.35 2.37
C LEU A 80 4.62 -21.25 3.04
N TYR A 81 4.21 -22.36 3.65
CA TYR A 81 5.12 -23.19 4.44
C TYR A 81 6.11 -23.97 3.57
N SER A 82 5.74 -24.29 2.32
CA SER A 82 6.69 -24.90 1.36
C SER A 82 7.75 -23.91 0.84
N HIS A 83 7.51 -22.59 0.99
CA HIS A 83 8.48 -21.52 0.69
C HIS A 83 9.33 -21.09 1.91
N LEU A 84 9.18 -21.74 3.06
CA LEU A 84 10.06 -21.48 4.21
C LEU A 84 11.50 -21.86 3.88
N ILE A 85 12.42 -20.94 4.18
CA ILE A 85 13.86 -21.16 4.02
C ILE A 85 14.35 -22.24 5.00
N ASN A 86 13.90 -22.16 6.25
CA ASN A 86 14.14 -23.17 7.29
C ASN A 86 12.82 -23.55 7.99
N PRO A 87 12.09 -24.58 7.50
CA PRO A 87 10.82 -24.99 8.09
C PRO A 87 11.00 -25.60 9.49
N ASP A 88 12.11 -26.30 9.74
CA ASP A 88 12.42 -26.94 11.02
C ASP A 88 12.53 -25.92 12.16
N GLU A 89 13.15 -24.76 11.89
CA GLU A 89 13.24 -23.62 12.81
C GLU A 89 11.91 -22.86 12.91
N ALA A 90 11.34 -22.43 11.76
CA ALA A 90 10.16 -21.58 11.75
C ALA A 90 8.92 -22.26 12.38
N LEU A 91 8.79 -23.58 12.24
CA LEU A 91 7.66 -24.37 12.74
C LEU A 91 8.00 -25.20 13.99
N ALA A 92 9.21 -25.06 14.56
CA ALA A 92 9.69 -25.77 15.74
C ALA A 92 8.65 -25.76 16.89
N GLY A 93 8.20 -26.94 17.32
CA GLY A 93 7.25 -27.07 18.44
C GLY A 93 5.85 -26.48 18.21
N ALA A 94 5.47 -26.15 16.97
CA ALA A 94 4.11 -25.65 16.68
C ALA A 94 3.04 -26.73 16.88
N GLY A 95 3.34 -27.99 16.51
CA GLY A 95 2.41 -29.11 16.64
C GLY A 95 1.16 -28.96 15.75
N LYS A 96 0.04 -29.55 16.19
CA LYS A 96 -1.18 -29.68 15.38
C LYS A 96 -2.14 -28.49 15.45
N ASP A 97 -1.96 -27.57 16.39
CA ASP A 97 -2.84 -26.39 16.52
C ASP A 97 -2.38 -25.27 15.57
N PRO A 98 -3.19 -24.83 14.60
CA PRO A 98 -2.80 -23.76 13.68
C PRO A 98 -2.50 -22.42 14.37
N SER A 99 -3.08 -22.15 15.55
CA SER A 99 -2.86 -20.90 16.29
C SER A 99 -1.44 -20.77 16.88
N ASN A 100 -0.73 -21.89 17.03
CA ASN A 100 0.69 -21.91 17.38
C ASN A 100 1.62 -21.41 16.24
N VAL A 101 1.06 -21.15 15.05
CA VAL A 101 1.75 -20.49 13.93
C VAL A 101 1.03 -19.20 13.53
N ARG A 102 -0.27 -19.28 13.22
CA ARG A 102 -1.08 -18.17 12.70
C ARG A 102 -1.18 -17.03 13.70
N SER A 103 -0.82 -15.81 13.28
CA SER A 103 -0.70 -14.59 14.11
C SER A 103 0.30 -14.66 15.27
N SER A 104 1.08 -15.73 15.41
CA SER A 104 2.02 -15.94 16.52
C SER A 104 3.48 -16.09 16.09
N ARG A 105 3.75 -16.47 14.83
CA ARG A 105 5.12 -16.63 14.28
C ARG A 105 5.37 -15.79 13.04
N TYR A 106 6.59 -15.30 12.90
CA TYR A 106 7.11 -14.78 11.64
C TYR A 106 7.67 -15.92 10.79
N LEU A 107 7.36 -15.89 9.50
CA LEU A 107 7.80 -16.84 8.49
C LEU A 107 8.95 -16.19 7.70
N GLY A 108 10.13 -16.81 7.70
CA GLY A 108 11.25 -16.43 6.82
C GLY A 108 11.08 -17.09 5.46
N LEU A 109 10.52 -16.35 4.50
CA LEU A 109 10.07 -16.88 3.22
C LEU A 109 11.08 -16.60 2.10
N LYS A 110 11.24 -17.59 1.21
CA LYS A 110 11.93 -17.45 -0.07
C LYS A 110 10.94 -16.92 -1.10
N ILE A 111 11.26 -15.79 -1.71
CA ILE A 111 10.46 -15.18 -2.80
C ILE A 111 10.90 -15.76 -4.15
N ASP A 112 9.94 -16.11 -5.01
CA ASP A 112 10.25 -16.60 -6.37
C ASP A 112 10.52 -15.47 -7.37
N ARG A 113 9.81 -14.34 -7.22
CA ARG A 113 9.91 -13.18 -8.11
C ARG A 113 9.40 -11.87 -7.50
N LEU A 114 9.77 -10.77 -8.16
CA LEU A 114 9.36 -9.40 -7.84
C LEU A 114 8.71 -8.69 -9.05
N ALA A 115 7.74 -7.82 -8.79
CA ALA A 115 7.23 -6.85 -9.76
C ALA A 115 7.13 -5.44 -9.13
N MET A 116 7.63 -4.43 -9.82
CA MET A 116 7.64 -3.04 -9.33
C MET A 116 6.99 -2.09 -10.33
N GLN A 117 6.24 -1.11 -9.85
CA GLN A 117 5.68 -0.04 -10.69
C GLN A 117 6.49 1.24 -10.57
N ASP A 118 6.52 2.07 -11.61
CA ASP A 118 7.40 3.24 -11.76
C ASP A 118 7.35 4.24 -10.59
N ALA A 119 6.20 4.42 -9.94
CA ALA A 119 6.04 5.29 -8.77
C ALA A 119 6.48 4.66 -7.43
N SER A 120 6.95 3.42 -7.39
CA SER A 120 7.58 2.79 -6.20
C SER A 120 8.95 2.18 -6.48
N ALA A 121 9.20 1.74 -7.72
CA ALA A 121 10.48 1.26 -8.23
C ALA A 121 11.63 2.26 -7.98
N GLN A 122 11.34 3.58 -8.06
CA GLN A 122 12.32 4.65 -7.77
C GLN A 122 13.07 4.43 -6.46
N MET A 123 12.37 4.37 -5.32
CA MET A 123 13.01 4.23 -4.01
C MET A 123 13.52 2.81 -3.73
N ALA A 124 12.89 1.78 -4.32
CA ALA A 124 13.36 0.40 -4.22
C ALA A 124 14.73 0.22 -4.91
N LEU A 125 14.88 0.72 -6.14
CA LEU A 125 16.13 0.64 -6.89
C LEU A 125 17.22 1.54 -6.28
N LEU A 126 16.89 2.75 -5.84
CA LEU A 126 17.84 3.62 -5.15
C LEU A 126 18.38 2.99 -3.86
N GLN A 127 17.56 2.26 -3.12
CA GLN A 127 18.03 1.47 -1.96
C GLN A 127 18.87 0.26 -2.40
N PHE A 128 18.45 -0.49 -3.43
CA PHE A 128 19.21 -1.62 -3.96
C PHE A 128 20.61 -1.23 -4.45
N MET A 129 20.76 -0.04 -5.07
CA MET A 129 22.05 0.53 -5.44
C MET A 129 23.01 0.67 -4.25
N THR A 130 22.51 0.92 -3.04
CA THR A 130 23.34 1.01 -1.83
C THR A 130 23.91 -0.35 -1.38
N CYS A 131 23.23 -1.47 -1.70
CA CYS A 131 23.72 -2.83 -1.41
C CYS A 131 24.98 -3.18 -2.20
N GLY A 132 25.23 -2.53 -3.35
CA GLY A 132 26.41 -2.79 -4.17
C GLY A 132 26.42 -4.15 -4.90
N LEU A 133 25.27 -4.82 -5.00
CA LEU A 133 25.13 -6.08 -5.74
C LEU A 133 25.13 -5.84 -7.26
N PRO A 134 25.64 -6.78 -8.08
CA PRO A 134 25.71 -6.64 -9.53
C PRO A 134 24.37 -6.88 -10.24
N SER A 135 23.44 -7.61 -9.64
CA SER A 135 22.15 -7.98 -10.24
C SER A 135 21.11 -8.35 -9.18
N SER A 136 19.83 -8.32 -9.54
CA SER A 136 18.77 -8.90 -8.70
C SER A 136 18.97 -10.40 -8.53
N ALA A 137 18.79 -10.90 -7.30
CA ALA A 137 18.92 -12.33 -6.97
C ALA A 137 17.69 -13.16 -7.38
N VAL A 138 16.54 -12.52 -7.59
CA VAL A 138 15.32 -13.14 -8.12
C VAL A 138 14.87 -12.47 -9.42
N PRO A 139 14.13 -13.17 -10.30
CA PRO A 139 13.43 -12.57 -11.43
C PRO A 139 12.62 -11.33 -11.02
N ALA A 140 13.00 -10.17 -11.55
CA ALA A 140 12.37 -8.89 -11.24
C ALA A 140 11.85 -8.22 -12.52
N SER A 141 10.85 -7.35 -12.37
CA SER A 141 10.29 -6.56 -13.48
C SER A 141 9.87 -5.17 -13.02
N ILE A 142 10.01 -4.17 -13.89
CA ILE A 142 9.58 -2.78 -13.69
C ILE A 142 8.50 -2.46 -14.73
N HIS A 143 7.45 -1.73 -14.32
CA HIS A 143 6.28 -1.42 -15.13
C HIS A 143 5.98 0.09 -15.08
N CYS A 144 5.90 0.75 -16.24
CA CYS A 144 5.72 2.20 -16.36
C CYS A 144 4.26 2.60 -16.61
N ASP A 145 3.45 2.58 -15.56
CA ASP A 145 1.99 2.72 -15.61
C ASP A 145 1.38 3.80 -14.69
N HIS A 146 2.09 4.31 -13.67
CA HIS A 146 1.55 5.33 -12.74
C HIS A 146 1.93 6.79 -13.10
N LEU A 147 2.80 7.00 -14.10
CA LEU A 147 3.21 8.34 -14.54
C LEU A 147 2.55 8.82 -15.85
N ILE A 148 1.59 8.06 -16.37
CA ILE A 148 0.80 8.43 -17.55
C ILE A 148 -0.51 9.09 -17.12
N GLN A 149 -0.68 10.38 -17.46
CA GLN A 149 -1.83 11.21 -17.09
C GLN A 149 -2.86 11.26 -18.21
N ALA A 150 -4.10 10.86 -17.95
CA ALA A 150 -5.20 10.94 -18.90
C ALA A 150 -5.69 12.39 -19.07
N PHE A 151 -5.96 12.81 -20.31
CA PHE A 151 -6.58 14.10 -20.64
C PHE A 151 -7.30 14.08 -22.00
N GLU A 152 -6.57 13.81 -23.08
CA GLU A 152 -7.04 13.95 -24.47
C GLU A 152 -7.29 12.60 -25.16
N GLY A 153 -6.69 11.52 -24.67
CA GLY A 153 -6.73 10.19 -25.28
C GLY A 153 -5.33 9.58 -25.43
N ALA A 154 -5.30 8.26 -25.63
CA ALA A 154 -4.12 7.41 -25.46
C ALA A 154 -2.80 7.95 -26.06
N GLU A 155 -2.79 8.36 -27.33
CA GLU A 155 -1.57 8.76 -28.04
C GLU A 155 -1.00 10.09 -27.53
N ALA A 156 -1.85 11.11 -27.40
CA ALA A 156 -1.45 12.44 -26.91
C ALA A 156 -1.00 12.37 -25.45
N ASP A 157 -1.73 11.61 -24.63
CA ASP A 157 -1.46 11.44 -23.20
C ASP A 157 -0.14 10.70 -22.96
N LEU A 158 0.10 9.60 -23.70
CA LEU A 158 1.36 8.85 -23.62
C LEU A 158 2.55 9.73 -24.03
N LYS A 159 2.46 10.43 -25.18
CA LYS A 159 3.52 11.31 -25.67
C LYS A 159 3.85 12.43 -24.68
N ARG A 160 2.84 13.05 -24.09
CA ARG A 160 2.98 14.11 -23.07
C ARG A 160 3.63 13.58 -21.78
N SER A 161 3.22 12.40 -21.31
CA SER A 161 3.75 11.80 -20.08
C SER A 161 5.15 11.22 -20.22
N VAL A 162 5.54 10.70 -21.39
CA VAL A 162 6.93 10.33 -21.71
C VAL A 162 7.82 11.57 -21.62
N ALA A 163 7.45 12.66 -22.30
CA ALA A 163 8.23 13.89 -22.29
C ALA A 163 8.35 14.51 -20.87
N SER A 164 7.30 14.48 -20.06
CA SER A 164 7.30 15.09 -18.72
C SER A 164 7.95 14.23 -17.62
N ASN A 165 8.16 12.94 -17.86
CA ASN A 165 8.81 12.01 -16.91
C ASN A 165 10.06 11.32 -17.47
N GLN A 166 10.63 11.82 -18.57
CA GLN A 166 11.80 11.24 -19.24
C GLN A 166 12.94 10.92 -18.26
N GLU A 167 13.27 11.84 -17.33
CA GLU A 167 14.28 11.63 -16.28
C GLU A 167 14.04 10.37 -15.42
N VAL A 168 12.78 10.10 -15.07
CA VAL A 168 12.41 8.93 -14.26
C VAL A 168 12.43 7.66 -15.12
N PHE A 169 11.97 7.72 -16.36
CA PHE A 169 12.02 6.56 -17.26
C PHE A 169 13.45 6.17 -17.64
N ASP A 170 14.31 7.16 -17.94
CA ASP A 170 15.76 6.97 -18.18
C ASP A 170 16.47 6.33 -16.98
N PHE A 171 16.14 6.75 -15.75
CA PHE A 171 16.64 6.13 -14.53
C PHE A 171 16.20 4.67 -14.40
N LEU A 172 14.91 4.40 -14.57
CA LEU A 172 14.35 3.05 -14.44
C LEU A 172 14.90 2.09 -15.51
N GLU A 173 15.01 2.54 -16.77
CA GLU A 173 15.56 1.76 -17.87
C GLU A 173 17.05 1.45 -17.66
N SER A 174 17.86 2.46 -17.30
CA SER A 174 19.29 2.26 -17.06
C SER A 174 19.59 1.42 -15.82
N ALA A 175 18.81 1.57 -14.73
CA ALA A 175 18.88 0.68 -13.58
C ALA A 175 18.47 -0.76 -13.95
N ALA A 176 17.43 -0.93 -14.79
CA ALA A 176 16.97 -2.25 -15.21
C ALA A 176 18.03 -3.00 -16.05
N ALA A 177 18.62 -2.31 -17.03
CA ALA A 177 19.71 -2.84 -17.84
C ALA A 177 20.93 -3.21 -16.99
N LYS A 178 21.30 -2.36 -16.02
CA LYS A 178 22.43 -2.63 -15.12
C LYS A 178 22.24 -3.89 -14.29
N TYR A 179 21.04 -4.07 -13.71
CA TYR A 179 20.78 -5.11 -12.71
C TYR A 179 20.07 -6.37 -13.23
N GLY A 180 19.83 -6.47 -14.55
CA GLY A 180 19.19 -7.64 -15.18
C GLY A 180 17.70 -7.76 -14.87
N ILE A 181 16.96 -6.65 -14.96
CA ILE A 181 15.53 -6.55 -14.61
C ILE A 181 14.70 -6.34 -15.89
N GLU A 182 13.57 -7.03 -16.01
CA GLU A 182 12.67 -6.87 -17.19
C GLU A 182 11.96 -5.49 -17.15
N PHE A 183 12.25 -4.61 -18.11
CA PHE A 183 11.69 -3.24 -18.17
C PHE A 183 10.51 -3.14 -19.15
N TRP A 184 9.29 -2.95 -18.61
CA TRP A 184 8.10 -2.65 -19.40
C TRP A 184 7.90 -1.14 -19.48
N GLY A 185 8.40 -0.57 -20.57
CA GLY A 185 8.36 0.87 -20.83
C GLY A 185 6.95 1.46 -20.96
N PRO A 186 6.82 2.80 -20.90
CA PRO A 186 5.52 3.47 -20.82
C PRO A 186 4.61 3.14 -22.01
N GLY A 187 3.36 2.77 -21.70
CA GLY A 187 2.35 2.36 -22.68
C GLY A 187 2.23 0.83 -22.87
N SER A 188 3.14 0.04 -22.28
CA SER A 188 3.07 -1.44 -22.29
C SER A 188 1.81 -2.00 -21.62
N GLY A 189 1.34 -1.38 -20.53
CA GLY A 189 0.26 -1.89 -19.70
C GLY A 189 0.45 -1.65 -18.21
N ILE A 190 -0.64 -1.92 -17.48
CA ILE A 190 -0.70 -1.86 -16.03
C ILE A 190 -0.04 -3.10 -15.43
N ILE A 191 0.80 -2.92 -14.41
CA ILE A 191 1.60 -3.96 -13.76
C ILE A 191 0.83 -5.26 -13.51
N HIS A 192 -0.36 -5.17 -12.93
CA HIS A 192 -1.15 -6.34 -12.52
C HIS A 192 -1.71 -7.14 -13.69
N GLN A 193 -2.05 -6.46 -14.79
CA GLN A 193 -2.43 -7.13 -16.02
C GLN A 193 -1.20 -7.81 -16.61
N ILE A 194 -0.10 -7.09 -16.86
CA ILE A 194 1.14 -7.67 -17.41
C ILE A 194 1.62 -8.88 -16.57
N VAL A 195 1.53 -8.80 -15.24
CA VAL A 195 1.82 -9.91 -14.33
C VAL A 195 0.90 -11.10 -14.53
N LEU A 196 -0.43 -10.92 -14.53
CA LEU A 196 -1.37 -12.00 -14.80
C LEU A 196 -1.10 -12.65 -16.18
N GLU A 197 -0.79 -11.81 -17.16
CA GLU A 197 -0.60 -12.15 -18.56
C GLU A 197 0.70 -12.90 -18.89
N ASN A 198 1.77 -12.71 -18.10
CA ASN A 198 3.11 -13.22 -18.40
C ASN A 198 3.79 -14.01 -17.26
N TYR A 199 3.45 -13.73 -16.00
CA TYR A 199 4.29 -14.10 -14.84
C TYR A 199 3.57 -14.87 -13.73
N ALA A 200 2.30 -14.60 -13.49
CA ALA A 200 1.51 -15.33 -12.50
C ALA A 200 1.43 -16.82 -12.89
N ALA A 201 1.53 -17.70 -11.89
CA ALA A 201 1.45 -19.14 -12.08
C ALA A 201 1.00 -19.84 -10.78
N PRO A 202 0.19 -20.90 -10.85
CA PRO A 202 -0.33 -21.58 -9.67
C PRO A 202 0.78 -22.03 -8.70
N GLY A 203 0.71 -21.66 -7.43
CA GLY A 203 1.69 -22.03 -6.39
C GLY A 203 2.95 -21.18 -6.31
N LEU A 204 3.14 -20.17 -7.17
CA LEU A 204 4.21 -19.17 -7.06
C LEU A 204 4.06 -18.32 -5.79
N LEU A 205 5.16 -17.94 -5.13
CA LEU A 205 5.17 -16.87 -4.11
C LEU A 205 5.87 -15.62 -4.67
N MET A 206 5.10 -14.54 -4.86
CA MET A 206 5.64 -13.29 -5.40
C MET A 206 5.32 -12.06 -4.56
N LEU A 207 6.24 -11.11 -4.58
CA LEU A 207 6.04 -9.77 -4.03
C LEU A 207 5.81 -8.76 -5.16
N GLY A 208 5.12 -7.67 -4.83
CA GLY A 208 5.05 -6.50 -5.70
C GLY A 208 4.92 -5.20 -4.93
N THR A 209 5.56 -4.13 -5.41
CA THR A 209 5.57 -2.81 -4.74
C THR A 209 4.30 -2.00 -4.99
N ASP A 210 3.15 -2.69 -4.95
CA ASP A 210 1.82 -2.13 -5.12
C ASP A 210 0.77 -2.93 -4.34
N SER A 211 -0.27 -2.25 -3.82
CA SER A 211 -1.30 -2.88 -2.99
C SER A 211 -2.18 -3.87 -3.73
N HIS A 212 -2.33 -3.75 -5.05
CA HIS A 212 -3.22 -4.59 -5.86
C HIS A 212 -2.51 -5.80 -6.48
N THR A 213 -1.25 -6.04 -6.09
CA THR A 213 -0.47 -7.25 -6.40
C THR A 213 -1.24 -8.58 -6.20
N PRO A 214 -2.13 -8.72 -5.18
CA PRO A 214 -3.03 -9.87 -5.06
C PRO A 214 -3.82 -10.24 -6.31
N ASN A 215 -4.04 -9.34 -7.28
CA ASN A 215 -4.63 -9.63 -8.59
C ASN A 215 -4.05 -10.88 -9.28
N ALA A 216 -2.74 -11.09 -9.15
CA ALA A 216 -2.08 -12.26 -9.72
C ALA A 216 -2.55 -13.59 -9.10
N SER A 217 -3.00 -13.57 -7.84
CA SER A 217 -3.51 -14.74 -7.11
C SER A 217 -4.77 -15.34 -7.75
N GLY A 218 -5.47 -14.62 -8.63
CA GLY A 218 -6.50 -15.16 -9.52
C GLY A 218 -6.02 -16.26 -10.46
N LEU A 219 -4.71 -16.40 -10.65
CA LEU A 219 -4.07 -17.50 -11.38
C LEU A 219 -3.32 -18.47 -10.42
N GLY A 220 -3.80 -18.57 -9.17
CA GLY A 220 -3.42 -19.59 -8.20
C GLY A 220 -2.09 -19.36 -7.46
N CYS A 221 -1.40 -18.24 -7.64
CA CYS A 221 -0.23 -17.88 -6.83
C CYS A 221 -0.64 -17.26 -5.47
N LEU A 222 0.35 -17.06 -4.59
CA LEU A 222 0.25 -16.07 -3.51
C LEU A 222 1.05 -14.83 -3.93
N ALA A 223 0.36 -13.74 -4.22
CA ALA A 223 0.96 -12.48 -4.64
C ALA A 223 0.67 -11.38 -3.61
N ILE A 224 1.71 -10.85 -2.95
CA ILE A 224 1.55 -9.96 -1.79
C ILE A 224 2.10 -8.56 -2.09
N GLY A 225 1.30 -7.53 -1.77
CA GLY A 225 1.70 -6.13 -1.91
C GLY A 225 2.59 -5.67 -0.75
N VAL A 226 3.73 -5.05 -1.07
CA VAL A 226 4.77 -4.67 -0.10
C VAL A 226 5.35 -3.27 -0.34
N GLY A 227 6.21 -2.79 0.57
CA GLY A 227 7.01 -1.56 0.41
C GLY A 227 8.29 -1.78 -0.41
N GLY A 228 9.01 -0.69 -0.73
CA GLY A 228 10.27 -0.77 -1.48
C GLY A 228 11.35 -1.58 -0.76
N ALA A 229 11.49 -1.42 0.55
CA ALA A 229 12.47 -2.14 1.37
C ALA A 229 12.26 -3.66 1.40
N ASP A 230 11.02 -4.14 1.29
CA ASP A 230 10.71 -5.58 1.18
C ASP A 230 10.98 -6.11 -0.24
N ALA A 231 10.83 -5.26 -1.25
CA ALA A 231 11.27 -5.57 -2.61
C ALA A 231 12.80 -5.62 -2.71
N VAL A 232 13.52 -4.82 -1.90
CA VAL A 232 14.98 -4.96 -1.78
C VAL A 232 15.34 -6.31 -1.14
N ASP A 233 14.67 -6.77 -0.09
CA ASP A 233 14.90 -8.12 0.46
C ASP A 233 14.80 -9.21 -0.62
N ALA A 234 13.79 -9.12 -1.49
CA ALA A 234 13.63 -10.05 -2.61
C ALA A 234 14.79 -9.93 -3.62
N MET A 235 15.18 -8.71 -4.02
CA MET A 235 16.32 -8.47 -4.92
C MET A 235 17.67 -8.90 -4.32
N THR A 236 17.79 -8.97 -2.99
CA THR A 236 19.01 -9.41 -2.29
C THR A 236 18.96 -10.88 -1.84
N ALA A 237 17.84 -11.59 -2.09
CA ALA A 237 17.52 -12.90 -1.55
C ALA A 237 17.59 -13.01 -0.01
N THR A 238 17.37 -11.89 0.68
CA THR A 238 17.17 -11.86 2.13
C THR A 238 15.85 -12.56 2.48
N PRO A 239 15.77 -13.35 3.57
CA PRO A 239 14.51 -13.91 4.05
C PRO A 239 13.45 -12.82 4.23
N TRP A 240 12.35 -12.90 3.48
CA TRP A 240 11.24 -11.97 3.65
C TRP A 240 10.38 -12.39 4.85
N GLU A 241 10.29 -11.53 5.86
CA GLU A 241 9.57 -11.81 7.10
C GLU A 241 8.07 -11.49 6.99
N LEU A 242 7.23 -12.52 7.04
CA LEU A 242 5.77 -12.38 7.11
C LEU A 242 5.22 -12.94 8.42
N LEU A 243 4.53 -12.12 9.23
CA LEU A 243 3.72 -12.64 10.33
C LEU A 243 2.65 -13.58 9.75
N ALA A 244 2.70 -14.86 10.13
CA ALA A 244 1.88 -15.91 9.53
C ALA A 244 0.38 -15.53 9.52
N PRO A 245 -0.25 -15.35 8.36
CA PRO A 245 -1.63 -14.91 8.30
C PRO A 245 -2.59 -15.95 8.87
N LYS A 246 -3.75 -15.48 9.35
CA LYS A 246 -4.93 -16.33 9.50
C LYS A 246 -5.51 -16.68 8.13
N VAL A 247 -6.38 -17.68 8.07
CA VAL A 247 -7.03 -18.07 6.81
C VAL A 247 -8.54 -17.90 6.94
N LEU A 248 -9.09 -16.97 6.15
CA LEU A 248 -10.53 -16.74 6.03
C LEU A 248 -11.01 -17.45 4.76
N ASN A 249 -11.89 -18.43 4.93
CA ASN A 249 -12.48 -19.16 3.82
C ASN A 249 -13.72 -18.46 3.28
N VAL A 250 -13.79 -18.29 1.95
CA VAL A 250 -15.02 -17.88 1.26
C VAL A 250 -15.48 -19.05 0.40
N HIS A 251 -16.58 -19.69 0.80
CA HIS A 251 -17.14 -20.85 0.14
C HIS A 251 -18.24 -20.43 -0.83
N LEU A 252 -18.02 -20.66 -2.13
CA LEU A 252 -18.87 -20.21 -3.22
C LEU A 252 -19.71 -21.36 -3.78
N THR A 253 -21.03 -21.19 -3.77
CA THR A 253 -22.02 -22.14 -4.31
C THR A 253 -22.94 -21.45 -5.32
N GLY A 254 -23.73 -22.22 -6.06
CA GLY A 254 -24.59 -21.68 -7.12
C GLY A 254 -23.82 -21.16 -8.34
N GLU A 255 -24.51 -20.40 -9.18
CA GLU A 255 -24.02 -19.86 -10.45
C GLU A 255 -24.40 -18.39 -10.61
N LEU A 256 -23.55 -17.62 -11.30
CA LEU A 256 -23.82 -16.21 -11.62
C LEU A 256 -24.91 -16.09 -12.70
N SER A 257 -25.83 -15.15 -12.51
CA SER A 257 -26.76 -14.75 -13.58
C SER A 257 -26.01 -14.02 -14.72
N PRO A 258 -26.56 -13.96 -15.96
CA PRO A 258 -25.85 -13.36 -17.10
C PRO A 258 -25.43 -11.88 -16.94
N TRP A 259 -26.08 -11.14 -16.05
CA TRP A 259 -25.74 -9.75 -15.70
C TRP A 259 -24.65 -9.63 -14.61
N LEU A 260 -24.48 -10.67 -13.79
CA LEU A 260 -23.49 -10.69 -12.73
C LEU A 260 -22.09 -11.01 -13.25
N THR A 261 -21.12 -10.56 -12.48
CA THR A 261 -19.70 -10.81 -12.72
C THR A 261 -18.96 -11.14 -11.42
N PRO A 262 -17.73 -11.66 -11.51
CA PRO A 262 -16.83 -11.77 -10.36
C PRO A 262 -16.57 -10.44 -9.62
N LYS A 263 -16.78 -9.28 -10.27
CA LYS A 263 -16.75 -7.98 -9.61
C LYS A 263 -17.87 -7.85 -8.57
N ASP A 264 -19.08 -8.27 -8.89
CA ASP A 264 -20.23 -8.20 -7.98
C ASP A 264 -20.04 -9.09 -6.74
N ILE A 265 -19.36 -10.25 -6.90
CA ILE A 265 -18.98 -11.13 -5.77
C ILE A 265 -18.09 -10.38 -4.76
N ILE A 266 -17.04 -9.70 -5.23
CA ILE A 266 -16.11 -9.00 -4.33
C ILE A 266 -16.68 -7.67 -3.80
N LEU A 267 -17.52 -6.97 -4.58
CA LEU A 267 -18.28 -5.81 -4.10
C LEU A 267 -19.24 -6.20 -2.96
N HIS A 268 -19.95 -7.33 -3.10
CA HIS A 268 -20.81 -7.86 -2.04
C HIS A 268 -20.00 -8.33 -0.82
N LEU A 269 -18.93 -9.11 -1.03
CA LEU A 269 -18.04 -9.59 0.04
C LEU A 269 -17.39 -8.43 0.81
N ALA A 270 -17.10 -7.30 0.15
CA ALA A 270 -16.58 -6.10 0.80
C ALA A 270 -17.56 -5.54 1.86
N SER A 271 -18.88 -5.66 1.67
CA SER A 271 -19.86 -5.26 2.69
C SER A 271 -19.91 -6.18 3.91
N ILE A 272 -19.66 -7.48 3.73
CA ILE A 272 -19.62 -8.48 4.81
C ILE A 272 -18.33 -8.36 5.62
N LEU A 273 -17.22 -8.03 4.95
CA LEU A 273 -15.92 -7.87 5.60
C LEU A 273 -15.70 -6.46 6.14
N THR A 274 -16.27 -5.43 5.52
CA THR A 274 -15.84 -4.02 5.61
C THR A 274 -14.38 -3.83 5.17
N VAL A 275 -13.90 -2.58 5.09
CA VAL A 275 -12.49 -2.23 4.77
C VAL A 275 -11.43 -2.78 5.76
N ARG A 276 -11.82 -3.60 6.75
CA ARG A 276 -10.91 -4.19 7.74
C ARG A 276 -11.07 -5.70 7.94
N GLY A 277 -12.11 -6.35 7.44
CA GLY A 277 -12.43 -7.74 7.81
C GLY A 277 -11.45 -8.79 7.31
N GLY A 278 -10.62 -8.45 6.32
CA GLY A 278 -9.50 -9.27 5.85
C GLY A 278 -8.17 -9.01 6.58
N THR A 279 -8.08 -8.01 7.46
CA THR A 279 -6.81 -7.61 8.10
C THR A 279 -6.15 -8.80 8.81
N GLY A 280 -4.89 -9.09 8.48
CA GLY A 280 -4.13 -10.20 9.03
C GLY A 280 -4.55 -11.60 8.55
N HIS A 281 -5.44 -11.67 7.56
CA HIS A 281 -5.88 -12.91 6.93
C HIS A 281 -5.37 -13.01 5.49
N ILE A 282 -5.28 -14.24 4.97
CA ILE A 282 -5.41 -14.56 3.55
C ILE A 282 -6.86 -14.97 3.30
N ILE A 283 -7.46 -14.47 2.23
CA ILE A 283 -8.82 -14.87 1.81
C ILE A 283 -8.67 -16.06 0.85
N GLU A 284 -8.98 -17.27 1.33
CA GLU A 284 -8.89 -18.51 0.56
C GLU A 284 -10.27 -18.90 0.04
N TYR A 285 -10.45 -18.85 -1.28
CA TYR A 285 -11.72 -19.19 -1.91
C TYR A 285 -11.84 -20.70 -2.14
N SER A 286 -13.05 -21.23 -1.99
CA SER A 286 -13.36 -22.65 -2.19
C SER A 286 -14.80 -22.82 -2.69
N GLY A 287 -15.19 -24.06 -2.99
CA GLY A 287 -16.56 -24.42 -3.37
C GLY A 287 -16.75 -24.60 -4.88
N PRO A 288 -17.83 -25.29 -5.29
CA PRO A 288 -18.02 -25.77 -6.67
C PRO A 288 -18.14 -24.65 -7.70
N ALA A 289 -18.58 -23.45 -7.31
CA ALA A 289 -18.76 -22.35 -8.24
C ALA A 289 -17.46 -21.90 -8.92
N LEU A 290 -16.29 -22.14 -8.30
CA LEU A 290 -14.98 -21.73 -8.85
C LEU A 290 -14.65 -22.33 -10.21
N GLU A 291 -15.15 -23.53 -10.54
CA GLU A 291 -14.95 -24.16 -11.86
C GLU A 291 -15.67 -23.40 -12.99
N THR A 292 -16.68 -22.59 -12.66
CA THR A 292 -17.43 -21.78 -13.63
C THR A 292 -16.77 -20.44 -13.92
N LEU A 293 -15.89 -19.96 -13.04
CA LEU A 293 -15.34 -18.60 -13.10
C LEU A 293 -14.06 -18.51 -13.95
N ALA A 294 -14.01 -17.49 -14.80
CA ALA A 294 -12.83 -17.17 -15.60
C ALA A 294 -11.62 -16.77 -14.73
N ALA A 295 -10.41 -17.11 -15.16
CA ALA A 295 -9.19 -16.78 -14.42
C ALA A 295 -8.98 -15.26 -14.23
N THR A 296 -9.39 -14.45 -15.22
CA THR A 296 -9.41 -12.98 -15.11
C THR A 296 -10.46 -12.48 -14.12
N GLY A 297 -11.57 -13.21 -13.96
CA GLY A 297 -12.57 -12.96 -12.93
C GLY A 297 -12.07 -13.24 -11.51
N LEU A 298 -11.32 -14.33 -11.33
CA LEU A 298 -10.62 -14.60 -10.07
C LEU A 298 -9.56 -13.52 -9.77
N ALA A 299 -8.95 -12.95 -10.82
CA ALA A 299 -8.04 -11.81 -10.68
C ALA A 299 -8.78 -10.54 -10.22
N THR A 300 -9.94 -10.20 -10.79
CA THR A 300 -10.84 -9.13 -10.30
C THR A 300 -11.16 -9.29 -8.81
N MET A 301 -11.52 -10.49 -8.38
CA MET A 301 -11.86 -10.79 -6.98
C MET A 301 -10.66 -10.63 -6.04
N SER A 302 -9.50 -11.15 -6.43
CA SER A 302 -8.28 -11.06 -5.61
C SER A 302 -7.67 -9.66 -5.57
N ASN A 303 -7.73 -8.92 -6.68
CA ASN A 303 -7.38 -7.50 -6.76
C ASN A 303 -8.06 -6.73 -5.64
N MET A 304 -9.41 -6.82 -5.56
CA MET A 304 -10.20 -6.15 -4.54
C MET A 304 -10.19 -6.83 -3.15
N GLY A 305 -9.44 -7.91 -2.97
CA GLY A 305 -9.06 -8.41 -1.64
C GLY A 305 -8.23 -7.39 -0.84
N ALA A 306 -7.52 -6.49 -1.53
CA ALA A 306 -6.78 -5.39 -0.91
C ALA A 306 -7.71 -4.38 -0.21
N GLU A 307 -8.90 -4.13 -0.74
CA GLU A 307 -9.87 -3.14 -0.21
C GLU A 307 -10.47 -3.56 1.13
N VAL A 308 -10.53 -4.85 1.43
CA VAL A 308 -10.96 -5.39 2.74
C VAL A 308 -9.79 -5.59 3.72
N GLY A 309 -8.57 -5.18 3.32
CA GLY A 309 -7.35 -5.26 4.13
C GLY A 309 -6.69 -6.64 4.16
N ALA A 310 -7.02 -7.55 3.22
CA ALA A 310 -6.39 -8.87 3.18
C ALA A 310 -4.89 -8.79 2.84
N THR A 311 -4.12 -9.75 3.36
CA THR A 311 -2.69 -9.90 3.03
C THR A 311 -2.52 -10.26 1.55
N THR A 312 -3.35 -11.20 1.10
CA THR A 312 -3.61 -11.56 -0.30
C THR A 312 -4.88 -12.42 -0.32
N SER A 313 -5.35 -12.77 -1.52
CA SER A 313 -6.27 -13.88 -1.74
C SER A 313 -5.52 -15.15 -2.18
N CYS A 314 -6.22 -16.29 -2.18
CA CYS A 314 -5.73 -17.58 -2.63
C CYS A 314 -6.86 -18.38 -3.30
N PHE A 315 -6.55 -19.06 -4.41
CA PHE A 315 -7.50 -19.90 -5.17
C PHE A 315 -6.85 -21.24 -5.51
N PRO A 316 -7.57 -22.38 -5.39
CA PRO A 316 -7.08 -23.67 -5.88
C PRO A 316 -6.91 -23.65 -7.40
N TYR A 317 -6.00 -24.48 -7.91
CA TYR A 317 -5.85 -24.66 -9.36
C TYR A 317 -7.15 -25.19 -9.98
N THR A 318 -7.65 -24.51 -11.01
CA THR A 318 -8.78 -24.95 -11.85
C THR A 318 -8.36 -25.05 -13.32
N GLU A 319 -9.09 -25.82 -14.13
CA GLU A 319 -8.79 -25.92 -15.57
C GLU A 319 -9.08 -24.62 -16.34
N ARG A 320 -9.84 -23.67 -15.77
CA ARG A 320 -9.95 -22.29 -16.27
C ARG A 320 -8.59 -21.58 -16.23
N MET A 321 -7.84 -21.73 -15.12
CA MET A 321 -6.46 -21.21 -15.02
C MET A 321 -5.54 -21.87 -16.06
N GLY A 322 -5.61 -23.19 -16.22
CA GLY A 322 -4.86 -23.92 -17.24
C GLY A 322 -5.17 -23.46 -18.67
N THR A 323 -6.44 -23.16 -18.95
CA THR A 323 -6.89 -22.65 -20.25
C THR A 323 -6.40 -21.22 -20.52
N TYR A 324 -6.43 -20.34 -19.51
CA TYR A 324 -5.83 -19.00 -19.60
C TYR A 324 -4.31 -19.07 -19.81
N LEU A 325 -3.60 -19.95 -19.08
CA LEU A 325 -2.16 -20.20 -19.28
C LEU A 325 -1.87 -20.66 -20.72
N ARG A 326 -2.61 -21.63 -21.25
CA ARG A 326 -2.48 -22.10 -22.64
C ARG A 326 -2.73 -20.97 -23.66
N ALA A 327 -3.80 -20.21 -23.51
CA ALA A 327 -4.14 -19.08 -24.39
C ALA A 327 -3.09 -17.95 -24.37
N THR A 328 -2.34 -17.83 -23.29
CA THR A 328 -1.26 -16.83 -23.10
C THR A 328 0.14 -17.40 -23.37
N GLY A 329 0.24 -18.50 -24.13
CA GLY A 329 1.52 -19.10 -24.56
C GLY A 329 2.27 -19.88 -23.48
N ARG A 330 1.66 -20.09 -22.30
CA ARG A 330 2.26 -20.73 -21.11
C ARG A 330 1.76 -22.17 -20.89
N GLY A 331 1.55 -22.92 -21.97
CA GLY A 331 1.02 -24.30 -21.90
C GLY A 331 1.84 -25.24 -21.00
N VAL A 332 3.18 -25.15 -21.04
CA VAL A 332 4.07 -25.93 -20.16
C VAL A 332 3.81 -25.64 -18.67
N VAL A 333 3.46 -24.40 -18.32
CA VAL A 333 3.11 -24.01 -16.94
C VAL A 333 1.78 -24.66 -16.54
N ALA A 334 0.80 -24.70 -17.44
CA ALA A 334 -0.50 -25.33 -17.18
C ALA A 334 -0.36 -26.81 -16.83
N GLU A 335 0.42 -27.56 -17.62
CA GLU A 335 0.58 -29.00 -17.40
C GLU A 335 1.40 -29.31 -16.13
N GLN A 336 2.41 -28.50 -15.80
CA GLN A 336 3.15 -28.65 -14.53
C GLN A 336 2.31 -28.25 -13.31
N ALA A 337 1.51 -27.18 -13.40
CA ALA A 337 0.55 -26.81 -12.37
C ALA A 337 -0.47 -27.93 -12.15
N ARG A 338 -1.04 -28.48 -13.22
CA ARG A 338 -1.98 -29.62 -13.14
C ARG A 338 -1.35 -30.84 -12.46
N ALA A 339 -0.09 -31.15 -12.75
CA ALA A 339 0.64 -32.22 -12.07
C ALA A 339 0.89 -31.94 -10.58
N ALA A 340 1.27 -30.71 -10.22
CA ALA A 340 1.44 -30.29 -8.82
C ALA A 340 0.12 -30.24 -8.03
N ALA A 341 -0.99 -29.89 -8.69
CA ALA A 341 -2.34 -29.97 -8.14
C ALA A 341 -2.75 -31.43 -7.87
N ALA A 342 -2.51 -32.34 -8.82
CA ALA A 342 -2.75 -33.77 -8.65
C ALA A 342 -1.88 -34.41 -7.55
N ALA A 343 -0.68 -33.86 -7.30
CA ALA A 343 0.18 -34.21 -6.17
C ALA A 343 -0.23 -33.53 -4.83
N GLY A 344 -1.35 -32.78 -4.81
CA GLY A 344 -1.94 -32.21 -3.60
C GLY A 344 -1.30 -30.90 -3.09
N LEU A 345 -0.42 -30.25 -3.86
CA LEU A 345 0.19 -28.96 -3.48
C LEU A 345 -0.77 -27.79 -3.70
N LEU A 346 -1.50 -27.77 -4.82
CA LEU A 346 -2.26 -26.61 -5.31
C LEU A 346 -3.78 -26.68 -5.03
N VAL A 347 -4.16 -27.48 -4.04
CA VAL A 347 -5.51 -27.60 -3.50
C VAL A 347 -5.42 -27.65 -1.98
N ALA A 348 -6.42 -27.16 -1.25
CA ALA A 348 -6.51 -27.37 0.21
C ALA A 348 -6.60 -28.88 0.54
N ASP A 349 -6.23 -29.29 1.75
CA ASP A 349 -6.56 -30.64 2.23
C ASP A 349 -8.07 -30.76 2.52
N ALA A 350 -8.57 -31.99 2.51
CA ALA A 350 -9.86 -32.30 3.13
C ALA A 350 -9.82 -31.89 4.61
N ASP A 351 -10.90 -31.29 5.09
CA ASP A 351 -11.08 -30.83 6.48
C ASP A 351 -9.99 -29.84 6.96
N ALA A 352 -9.40 -29.06 6.03
CA ALA A 352 -8.45 -28.00 6.35
C ALA A 352 -9.06 -26.96 7.32
N PRO A 353 -8.38 -26.60 8.44
CA PRO A 353 -8.93 -25.72 9.46
C PRO A 353 -8.85 -24.25 9.03
N TYR A 354 -9.99 -23.55 9.02
CA TYR A 354 -10.07 -22.11 8.72
C TYR A 354 -10.41 -21.31 9.98
N ASP A 355 -9.79 -20.12 10.15
CA ASP A 355 -10.05 -19.23 11.29
C ASP A 355 -11.45 -18.60 11.24
N ARG A 356 -11.97 -18.42 10.03
CA ARG A 356 -13.32 -17.92 9.74
C ARG A 356 -13.80 -18.50 8.41
N ARG A 357 -15.10 -18.75 8.28
CA ARG A 357 -15.75 -19.14 7.03
C ARG A 357 -16.91 -18.17 6.73
N ILE A 358 -17.09 -17.87 5.45
CA ILE A 358 -18.22 -17.13 4.88
C ILE A 358 -18.74 -18.00 3.74
N GLU A 359 -20.05 -18.18 3.65
CA GLU A 359 -20.69 -18.90 2.55
C GLU A 359 -21.47 -17.91 1.70
N LEU A 360 -21.33 -18.01 0.37
CA LEU A 360 -22.00 -17.14 -0.60
C LEU A 360 -22.62 -17.99 -1.71
N ASN A 361 -23.94 -17.90 -1.84
CA ASN A 361 -24.66 -18.44 -2.99
C ASN A 361 -24.68 -17.38 -4.11
N LEU A 362 -23.98 -17.64 -5.20
CA LEU A 362 -23.87 -16.74 -6.35
C LEU A 362 -25.21 -16.48 -7.04
N SER A 363 -26.16 -17.41 -6.93
CA SER A 363 -27.50 -17.29 -7.53
C SER A 363 -28.47 -16.43 -6.72
N GLU A 364 -28.08 -15.99 -5.52
CA GLU A 364 -28.85 -15.04 -4.69
C GLU A 364 -28.37 -13.59 -4.83
N LEU A 365 -27.29 -13.36 -5.59
CA LEU A 365 -26.74 -12.03 -5.80
C LEU A 365 -27.52 -11.25 -6.90
N GLU A 366 -27.47 -9.92 -6.80
CA GLU A 366 -27.79 -9.00 -7.90
C GLU A 366 -26.63 -7.99 -8.05
N PRO A 367 -26.49 -7.28 -9.20
CA PRO A 367 -25.41 -6.31 -9.38
C PRO A 367 -25.40 -5.24 -8.29
N CYS A 368 -24.23 -4.76 -7.91
CA CYS A 368 -24.06 -3.82 -6.79
C CYS A 368 -23.37 -2.52 -7.21
N LEU A 369 -23.75 -1.42 -6.57
CA LEU A 369 -23.00 -0.17 -6.56
C LEU A 369 -22.37 0.05 -5.18
N ASN A 370 -21.05 0.22 -5.10
CA ASN A 370 -20.36 0.50 -3.85
C ASN A 370 -19.84 1.94 -3.81
N GLY A 371 -20.20 2.71 -2.78
CA GLY A 371 -19.72 4.08 -2.62
C GLY A 371 -20.66 4.99 -1.84
N PRO A 372 -20.41 6.32 -1.82
CA PRO A 372 -19.52 7.07 -2.72
C PRO A 372 -18.05 7.26 -2.28
N PHE A 373 -17.73 6.98 -1.00
CA PHE A 373 -16.43 7.37 -0.40
C PHE A 373 -15.67 6.19 0.24
N THR A 374 -16.19 4.97 0.08
CA THR A 374 -15.62 3.74 0.63
C THR A 374 -16.02 2.54 -0.23
N PRO A 375 -15.13 1.55 -0.45
CA PRO A 375 -15.41 0.41 -1.34
C PRO A 375 -16.31 -0.66 -0.68
N ASP A 376 -16.59 -0.56 0.62
CA ASP A 376 -17.42 -1.54 1.35
C ASP A 376 -18.90 -1.17 1.50
N LEU A 377 -19.31 0.05 1.13
CA LEU A 377 -20.71 0.47 1.16
C LEU A 377 -21.49 -0.07 -0.04
N SER A 378 -21.63 -1.39 -0.11
CA SER A 378 -22.37 -2.10 -1.16
C SER A 378 -23.87 -1.88 -1.03
N THR A 379 -24.48 -1.39 -2.11
CA THR A 379 -25.95 -1.35 -2.25
C THR A 379 -26.36 -2.14 -3.49
N PRO A 380 -27.21 -3.16 -3.37
CA PRO A 380 -27.78 -3.87 -4.52
C PRO A 380 -28.52 -2.90 -5.46
N ILE A 381 -28.41 -3.10 -6.79
CA ILE A 381 -28.86 -2.13 -7.80
C ILE A 381 -30.35 -1.80 -7.66
N SER A 382 -31.20 -2.80 -7.37
CA SER A 382 -32.63 -2.59 -7.10
C SER A 382 -32.85 -1.56 -5.97
N LYS A 383 -32.14 -1.72 -4.86
CA LYS A 383 -32.22 -0.88 -3.66
C LYS A 383 -31.49 0.45 -3.79
N PHE A 384 -30.47 0.53 -4.63
CA PHE A 384 -29.85 1.80 -4.97
C PHE A 384 -30.82 2.66 -5.78
N VAL A 385 -31.39 2.10 -6.84
CA VAL A 385 -32.31 2.80 -7.75
C VAL A 385 -33.61 3.19 -7.05
N GLU A 386 -34.16 2.34 -6.17
CA GLU A 386 -35.31 2.68 -5.31
C GLU A 386 -35.06 3.96 -4.49
N ARG A 387 -33.88 4.07 -3.85
CA ARG A 387 -33.49 5.25 -3.07
C ARG A 387 -33.17 6.47 -3.94
N ALA A 388 -32.58 6.26 -5.11
CA ALA A 388 -32.24 7.32 -6.04
C ALA A 388 -33.49 8.02 -6.63
N LYS A 389 -34.58 7.26 -6.81
CA LYS A 389 -35.89 7.77 -7.27
C LYS A 389 -36.65 8.58 -6.20
N ASP A 390 -36.29 8.47 -4.90
CA ASP A 390 -36.86 9.30 -3.83
C ASP A 390 -36.29 10.74 -3.90
N ALA A 391 -37.00 11.62 -4.60
CA ALA A 391 -36.60 13.01 -4.79
C ALA A 391 -36.60 13.84 -3.48
N GLN A 392 -37.29 13.39 -2.44
CA GLN A 392 -37.41 14.08 -1.16
C GLN A 392 -36.24 13.75 -0.22
N ASN A 393 -35.71 12.52 -0.27
CA ASN A 393 -34.69 12.03 0.66
C ASN A 393 -33.36 11.61 0.03
N ARG A 394 -33.22 11.63 -1.32
CA ARG A 394 -31.96 11.20 -1.96
C ARG A 394 -30.76 12.04 -1.48
N PRO A 395 -29.65 11.40 -1.04
CA PRO A 395 -28.48 12.13 -0.52
C PRO A 395 -27.46 12.53 -1.60
N HIS A 396 -27.72 12.20 -2.88
CA HIS A 396 -26.74 12.28 -3.97
C HIS A 396 -27.29 12.98 -5.24
N PRO A 397 -26.42 13.54 -6.09
CA PRO A 397 -26.81 13.91 -7.46
C PRO A 397 -27.26 12.69 -8.26
N LEU A 398 -28.07 12.89 -9.30
CA LEU A 398 -28.47 11.81 -10.21
C LEU A 398 -27.58 11.74 -11.46
N GLU A 399 -27.21 12.88 -12.02
CA GLU A 399 -26.51 12.98 -13.30
C GLU A 399 -25.08 12.44 -13.21
N LEU A 400 -24.78 11.50 -14.11
CA LEU A 400 -23.49 10.86 -14.23
C LEU A 400 -22.56 11.73 -15.09
N SER A 401 -21.56 12.36 -14.49
CA SER A 401 -20.63 13.25 -15.22
C SER A 401 -19.53 12.48 -15.97
N ALA A 402 -19.16 11.29 -15.47
CA ALA A 402 -18.20 10.40 -16.14
C ALA A 402 -18.44 8.93 -15.79
N ALA A 403 -18.33 8.08 -16.80
CA ALA A 403 -18.31 6.64 -16.72
C ALA A 403 -16.91 6.15 -17.14
N LEU A 404 -16.23 5.34 -16.31
CA LEU A 404 -14.88 4.87 -16.62
C LEU A 404 -14.77 3.35 -16.46
N ILE A 405 -14.44 2.65 -17.55
CA ILE A 405 -14.16 1.20 -17.53
C ILE A 405 -12.69 0.90 -17.76
N GLY A 406 -12.24 -0.24 -17.22
CA GLY A 406 -10.86 -0.70 -17.33
C GLY A 406 -10.11 -0.69 -16.00
N SER A 407 -8.86 -0.20 -16.04
CA SER A 407 -7.85 -0.35 -14.98
C SER A 407 -7.51 -1.81 -14.69
N CYS A 408 -6.55 -2.08 -13.80
CA CYS A 408 -6.11 -3.43 -13.43
C CYS A 408 -7.23 -4.39 -13.00
N THR A 409 -8.36 -3.88 -12.50
CA THR A 409 -9.43 -4.70 -11.89
C THR A 409 -10.39 -5.32 -12.92
N ASN A 410 -10.69 -4.61 -14.01
CA ASN A 410 -11.74 -4.98 -14.99
C ASN A 410 -11.38 -4.49 -16.40
N SER A 411 -10.23 -4.89 -16.93
CA SER A 411 -9.75 -4.53 -18.28
C SER A 411 -9.28 -5.72 -19.12
N SER A 412 -9.75 -6.93 -18.82
CA SER A 412 -9.45 -8.11 -19.62
C SER A 412 -10.22 -8.12 -20.94
N TYR A 413 -9.85 -9.03 -21.84
CA TYR A 413 -10.62 -9.26 -23.08
C TYR A 413 -12.10 -9.56 -22.78
N ALA A 414 -12.39 -10.36 -21.75
CA ALA A 414 -13.76 -10.72 -21.36
C ALA A 414 -14.58 -9.50 -20.91
N ASP A 415 -13.99 -8.62 -20.09
CA ASP A 415 -14.63 -7.36 -19.67
C ASP A 415 -14.99 -6.51 -20.90
N MET A 416 -14.01 -6.31 -21.79
CA MET A 416 -14.16 -5.48 -22.99
C MET A 416 -15.17 -6.06 -23.99
N ALA A 417 -15.21 -7.38 -24.17
CA ALA A 417 -16.16 -8.05 -25.06
C ALA A 417 -17.62 -7.86 -24.60
N ARG A 418 -17.85 -7.97 -23.27
CA ARG A 418 -19.17 -7.77 -22.65
C ARG A 418 -19.61 -6.30 -22.70
N CYS A 419 -18.70 -5.35 -22.49
CA CYS A 419 -18.99 -3.93 -22.66
C CYS A 419 -19.29 -3.57 -24.13
N ALA A 420 -18.49 -4.06 -25.07
CA ALA A 420 -18.73 -3.87 -26.50
C ALA A 420 -20.08 -4.45 -26.96
N SER A 421 -20.55 -5.55 -26.34
CA SER A 421 -21.90 -6.06 -26.59
C SER A 421 -23.01 -5.09 -26.19
N LEU A 422 -22.87 -4.38 -25.07
CA LEU A 422 -23.86 -3.37 -24.65
C LEU A 422 -23.78 -2.13 -25.56
N ALA A 423 -22.56 -1.71 -25.92
CA ALA A 423 -22.35 -0.61 -26.86
C ALA A 423 -22.95 -0.89 -28.25
N ARG A 424 -22.83 -2.12 -28.77
CA ARG A 424 -23.51 -2.56 -30.00
C ARG A 424 -25.03 -2.47 -29.87
N GLN A 425 -25.63 -3.08 -28.83
CA GLN A 425 -27.09 -3.05 -28.62
C GLN A 425 -27.64 -1.62 -28.61
N ALA A 426 -26.98 -0.71 -27.89
CA ALA A 426 -27.41 0.68 -27.80
C ALA A 426 -27.22 1.45 -29.12
N THR A 427 -26.06 1.30 -29.79
CA THR A 427 -25.81 2.01 -31.06
C THR A 427 -26.64 1.49 -32.23
N GLU A 428 -27.01 0.21 -32.24
CA GLU A 428 -27.97 -0.38 -33.19
C GLU A 428 -29.40 0.13 -32.95
N ALA A 429 -29.73 0.53 -31.71
CA ALA A 429 -30.96 1.22 -31.34
C ALA A 429 -30.88 2.76 -31.47
N GLY A 430 -29.87 3.29 -32.16
CA GLY A 430 -29.70 4.73 -32.39
C GLY A 430 -29.15 5.54 -31.20
N LEU A 431 -28.91 4.90 -30.04
CA LEU A 431 -28.43 5.57 -28.84
C LEU A 431 -26.92 5.89 -28.90
N LYS A 432 -26.53 6.90 -28.13
CA LYS A 432 -25.16 7.29 -27.79
C LYS A 432 -25.03 7.40 -26.27
N VAL A 433 -23.80 7.44 -25.75
CA VAL A 433 -23.54 7.88 -24.38
C VAL A 433 -24.27 9.22 -24.12
N ALA A 434 -24.82 9.40 -22.91
CA ALA A 434 -25.62 10.57 -22.59
C ALA A 434 -24.82 11.88 -22.76
N PRO A 435 -25.41 12.99 -23.26
CA PRO A 435 -24.63 14.18 -23.66
C PRO A 435 -23.79 14.85 -22.58
N HIS A 436 -24.17 14.69 -21.31
CA HIS A 436 -23.48 15.22 -20.12
C HIS A 436 -22.55 14.20 -19.45
N THR A 437 -22.41 12.99 -20.02
CA THR A 437 -21.58 11.90 -19.51
C THR A 437 -20.38 11.68 -20.42
N THR A 438 -19.16 11.77 -19.88
CA THR A 438 -17.98 11.24 -20.58
C THR A 438 -17.90 9.72 -20.40
N PHE A 439 -17.42 8.97 -21.40
CA PHE A 439 -17.20 7.53 -21.29
C PHE A 439 -15.75 7.18 -21.67
N ASP A 440 -14.95 6.78 -20.69
CA ASP A 440 -13.52 6.49 -20.86
C ASP A 440 -13.23 4.99 -20.72
N VAL A 441 -12.37 4.46 -21.59
CA VAL A 441 -12.00 3.04 -21.67
C VAL A 441 -10.50 2.88 -21.52
N THR A 442 -10.05 2.11 -20.52
CA THR A 442 -8.63 1.86 -20.23
C THR A 442 -8.27 0.38 -20.42
N PRO A 443 -7.65 -0.03 -21.53
CA PRO A 443 -7.13 -1.38 -21.70
C PRO A 443 -6.01 -1.69 -20.69
N GLY A 444 -5.97 -2.91 -20.17
CA GLY A 444 -5.00 -3.28 -19.12
C GLY A 444 -3.58 -3.45 -19.63
N SER A 445 -3.39 -3.76 -20.91
CA SER A 445 -2.08 -3.92 -21.56
C SER A 445 -2.16 -3.69 -23.06
N GLU A 446 -1.00 -3.48 -23.68
CA GLU A 446 -0.87 -3.44 -25.14
C GLU A 446 -1.35 -4.73 -25.79
N ARG A 447 -1.12 -5.89 -25.15
CA ARG A 447 -1.61 -7.19 -25.61
C ARG A 447 -3.13 -7.23 -25.65
N VAL A 448 -3.80 -6.75 -24.59
CA VAL A 448 -5.27 -6.61 -24.60
C VAL A 448 -5.69 -5.60 -25.66
N ARG A 449 -5.14 -4.38 -25.66
CA ARG A 449 -5.51 -3.29 -26.59
C ARG A 449 -5.41 -3.73 -28.04
N ALA A 450 -4.30 -4.34 -28.45
CA ALA A 450 -4.10 -4.87 -29.79
C ALA A 450 -5.15 -5.94 -30.13
N THR A 451 -5.39 -6.88 -29.22
CA THR A 451 -6.39 -7.95 -29.39
C THR A 451 -7.81 -7.39 -29.55
N VAL A 452 -8.25 -6.49 -28.66
CA VAL A 452 -9.61 -5.93 -28.69
C VAL A 452 -9.83 -4.93 -29.83
N ALA A 453 -8.76 -4.28 -30.32
CA ALA A 453 -8.80 -3.51 -31.57
C ALA A 453 -8.94 -4.42 -32.79
N ARG A 454 -8.10 -5.45 -32.90
CA ARG A 454 -8.10 -6.44 -33.99
C ARG A 454 -9.43 -7.18 -34.10
N ASP A 455 -10.09 -7.44 -32.98
CA ASP A 455 -11.40 -8.11 -32.89
C ASP A 455 -12.60 -7.13 -32.95
N GLY A 456 -12.36 -5.83 -33.21
CA GLY A 456 -13.40 -4.83 -33.45
C GLY A 456 -14.08 -4.23 -32.21
N LEU A 457 -13.80 -4.77 -31.02
CA LEU A 457 -14.45 -4.40 -29.76
C LEU A 457 -14.17 -2.96 -29.33
N ILE A 458 -12.96 -2.43 -29.60
CA ILE A 458 -12.67 -1.00 -29.39
C ILE A 458 -13.53 -0.13 -30.32
N SER A 459 -13.67 -0.52 -31.60
CA SER A 459 -14.45 0.27 -32.56
C SER A 459 -15.94 0.34 -32.19
N ASP A 460 -16.49 -0.71 -31.57
CA ASP A 460 -17.85 -0.69 -31.02
C ASP A 460 -18.01 0.30 -29.86
N LEU A 461 -17.02 0.40 -28.97
CA LEU A 461 -17.00 1.34 -27.86
C LEU A 461 -16.82 2.79 -28.36
N GLU A 462 -15.87 3.03 -29.27
CA GLU A 462 -15.66 4.34 -29.90
C GLU A 462 -16.91 4.80 -30.68
N ARG A 463 -17.57 3.89 -31.40
CA ARG A 463 -18.84 4.15 -32.10
C ARG A 463 -19.98 4.56 -31.15
N ALA A 464 -19.95 4.14 -29.89
CA ALA A 464 -20.89 4.59 -28.85
C ALA A 464 -20.58 6.00 -28.29
N GLY A 465 -19.38 6.52 -28.54
CA GLY A 465 -18.87 7.77 -27.98
C GLY A 465 -17.79 7.58 -26.90
N ALA A 466 -17.23 6.39 -26.76
CA ALA A 466 -16.15 6.14 -25.80
C ALA A 466 -14.81 6.73 -26.28
N ARG A 467 -14.00 7.23 -25.34
CA ARG A 467 -12.61 7.62 -25.58
C ARG A 467 -11.66 6.57 -25.00
N VAL A 468 -10.72 6.10 -25.81
CA VAL A 468 -9.70 5.15 -25.38
C VAL A 468 -8.53 5.89 -24.73
N LEU A 469 -8.23 5.53 -23.48
CA LEU A 469 -7.09 6.02 -22.71
C LEU A 469 -5.88 5.10 -22.91
N ALA A 470 -4.69 5.60 -22.54
CA ALA A 470 -3.46 4.81 -22.62
C ALA A 470 -3.51 3.57 -21.71
N ASN A 471 -2.71 2.54 -22.03
CA ASN A 471 -2.63 1.30 -21.26
C ASN A 471 -1.91 1.52 -19.90
N ALA A 472 -2.55 2.24 -18.98
CA ALA A 472 -1.93 2.80 -17.78
C ALA A 472 -2.95 3.01 -16.65
N CYS A 473 -2.50 3.28 -15.43
CA CYS A 473 -3.38 3.45 -14.27
C CYS A 473 -4.31 4.67 -14.36
N GLY A 474 -3.80 5.80 -14.90
CA GLY A 474 -4.60 6.99 -15.21
C GLY A 474 -5.58 7.43 -14.10
N PRO A 475 -6.88 7.61 -14.41
CA PRO A 475 -7.90 8.03 -13.44
C PRO A 475 -8.09 7.11 -12.22
N CYS A 476 -7.60 5.85 -12.24
CA CYS A 476 -7.69 4.95 -11.09
C CYS A 476 -6.81 5.39 -9.92
N ILE A 477 -5.76 6.19 -10.18
CA ILE A 477 -4.81 6.64 -9.16
C ILE A 477 -4.75 8.17 -8.97
N GLY A 478 -5.60 8.91 -9.69
CA GLY A 478 -5.61 10.38 -9.68
C GLY A 478 -4.81 11.02 -10.83
N GLN A 479 -4.31 10.23 -11.78
CA GLN A 479 -3.60 10.72 -12.96
C GLN A 479 -4.59 11.06 -14.07
N TRP A 480 -5.40 12.08 -13.82
CA TRP A 480 -6.43 12.58 -14.71
C TRP A 480 -6.45 14.11 -14.65
N ASP A 481 -6.17 14.78 -15.77
CA ASP A 481 -6.35 16.23 -15.92
C ASP A 481 -7.83 16.52 -16.19
N ARG A 482 -8.64 16.35 -15.15
CA ARG A 482 -10.08 16.61 -15.22
C ARG A 482 -10.34 18.07 -14.84
N ARG A 483 -10.91 18.86 -15.75
CA ARG A 483 -11.04 20.32 -15.57
C ARG A 483 -12.50 20.77 -15.43
N GLU A 484 -13.39 20.06 -16.11
CA GLU A 484 -14.79 20.42 -16.33
C GLU A 484 -15.71 20.27 -15.11
N ALA A 485 -15.22 19.70 -14.00
CA ALA A 485 -16.00 19.48 -12.78
C ALA A 485 -15.20 19.75 -11.48
N GLN A 486 -14.16 20.58 -11.53
CA GLN A 486 -13.32 20.88 -10.36
C GLN A 486 -14.03 21.81 -9.37
N GLY A 487 -14.14 21.36 -8.11
CA GLY A 487 -14.80 22.13 -7.03
C GLY A 487 -16.33 22.04 -7.04
N GLU A 488 -16.91 21.25 -7.95
CA GLU A 488 -18.35 21.02 -8.08
C GLU A 488 -18.78 19.68 -7.47
N ASP A 489 -20.05 19.56 -7.09
CA ASP A 489 -20.63 18.33 -6.58
C ASP A 489 -21.14 17.50 -7.76
N ASN A 490 -20.46 16.40 -8.09
CA ASN A 490 -20.74 15.56 -9.25
C ASN A 490 -20.61 14.06 -8.93
N VAL A 491 -21.10 13.22 -9.83
CA VAL A 491 -21.01 11.75 -9.74
C VAL A 491 -20.11 11.20 -10.85
N ILE A 492 -19.26 10.25 -10.51
CA ILE A 492 -18.61 9.33 -11.45
C ILE A 492 -18.94 7.87 -11.10
N LEU A 493 -18.94 7.01 -12.12
CA LEU A 493 -19.19 5.58 -11.99
C LEU A 493 -18.02 4.84 -12.65
N THR A 494 -17.34 3.97 -11.89
CA THR A 494 -16.08 3.37 -12.34
C THR A 494 -16.03 1.85 -12.14
N SER A 495 -15.40 1.14 -13.08
CA SER A 495 -15.12 -0.29 -12.92
C SER A 495 -13.83 -0.56 -12.11
N PHE A 496 -13.36 0.43 -11.35
CA PHE A 496 -12.13 0.36 -10.58
C PHE A 496 -12.38 -0.33 -9.22
N ASN A 497 -11.43 -0.14 -8.29
CA ASN A 497 -11.42 -0.75 -6.95
C ASN A 497 -11.50 0.26 -5.80
N ARG A 498 -11.12 1.54 -6.00
CA ARG A 498 -11.08 2.57 -4.95
C ARG A 498 -11.83 3.84 -5.33
N ASN A 499 -12.66 4.29 -4.40
CA ASN A 499 -13.51 5.48 -4.47
C ASN A 499 -13.33 6.42 -3.28
N PHE A 500 -12.16 6.43 -2.63
CA PHE A 500 -11.91 7.38 -1.54
C PHE A 500 -12.04 8.83 -2.04
N LYS A 501 -12.47 9.72 -1.14
CA LYS A 501 -12.68 11.14 -1.42
C LYS A 501 -11.46 11.77 -2.13
N ALA A 502 -11.68 12.49 -3.23
CA ALA A 502 -10.63 13.09 -4.09
C ALA A 502 -9.65 12.11 -4.77
N ARG A 503 -9.93 10.79 -4.83
CA ARG A 503 -8.99 9.80 -5.38
C ARG A 503 -8.75 9.93 -6.88
N ASN A 504 -9.78 10.20 -7.67
CA ASN A 504 -9.75 9.97 -9.13
C ASN A 504 -9.40 11.22 -9.94
N ASP A 505 -9.83 12.39 -9.49
CA ASP A 505 -9.68 13.69 -10.15
C ASP A 505 -9.21 14.81 -9.19
N GLY A 506 -8.89 14.47 -7.94
CA GLY A 506 -8.49 15.45 -6.92
C GLY A 506 -9.65 16.28 -6.34
N ASN A 507 -10.88 16.16 -6.84
CA ASN A 507 -12.02 16.91 -6.32
C ASN A 507 -12.61 16.22 -5.07
N PRO A 508 -12.62 16.88 -3.89
CA PRO A 508 -13.19 16.29 -2.69
C PRO A 508 -14.71 16.15 -2.73
N LYS A 509 -15.42 16.78 -3.68
CA LYS A 509 -16.88 16.70 -3.78
C LYS A 509 -17.38 15.59 -4.72
N THR A 510 -16.49 14.94 -5.47
CA THR A 510 -16.86 13.90 -6.41
C THR A 510 -17.29 12.61 -5.72
N TRP A 511 -18.52 12.17 -6.01
CA TRP A 511 -19.08 10.88 -5.58
C TRP A 511 -18.63 9.80 -6.57
N ASN A 512 -17.73 8.90 -6.16
CA ASN A 512 -17.32 7.78 -7.00
C ASN A 512 -18.06 6.48 -6.58
N MET A 513 -18.88 5.97 -7.49
CA MET A 513 -19.52 4.67 -7.35
C MET A 513 -18.70 3.60 -8.08
N LEU A 514 -18.47 2.46 -7.43
CA LEU A 514 -17.80 1.29 -8.01
C LEU A 514 -18.84 0.27 -8.48
N ALA A 515 -18.65 -0.31 -9.67
CA ALA A 515 -19.51 -1.36 -10.22
C ALA A 515 -18.74 -2.34 -11.12
N SER A 516 -19.43 -3.30 -11.71
CA SER A 516 -18.95 -4.07 -12.88
C SER A 516 -18.86 -3.16 -14.13
N PRO A 517 -17.92 -3.42 -15.06
CA PRO A 517 -17.76 -2.59 -16.25
C PRO A 517 -19.01 -2.60 -17.16
N GLU A 518 -19.84 -3.63 -17.09
CA GLU A 518 -21.13 -3.73 -17.78
C GLU A 518 -22.17 -2.78 -17.19
N MET A 519 -22.26 -2.68 -15.85
CA MET A 519 -23.13 -1.69 -15.20
C MET A 519 -22.67 -0.27 -15.54
N VAL A 520 -21.35 0.00 -15.49
CA VAL A 520 -20.79 1.31 -15.90
C VAL A 520 -21.15 1.64 -17.34
N THR A 521 -20.98 0.69 -18.26
CA THR A 521 -21.30 0.87 -19.68
C THR A 521 -22.79 1.14 -19.90
N ALA A 522 -23.68 0.32 -19.33
CA ALA A 522 -25.13 0.49 -19.52
C ALA A 522 -25.64 1.81 -18.92
N MET A 523 -25.15 2.20 -17.75
CA MET A 523 -25.54 3.45 -17.10
C MET A 523 -24.95 4.70 -17.79
N ALA A 524 -23.86 4.58 -18.56
CA ALA A 524 -23.32 5.67 -19.38
C ALA A 524 -24.29 6.13 -20.49
N PHE A 525 -25.09 5.22 -21.06
CA PHE A 525 -26.14 5.57 -22.03
C PHE A 525 -27.35 6.25 -21.38
N ALA A 526 -27.67 5.91 -20.13
CA ALA A 526 -28.75 6.55 -19.38
C ALA A 526 -28.32 7.90 -18.76
N GLY A 527 -27.02 8.08 -18.49
CA GLY A 527 -26.44 9.28 -17.91
C GLY A 527 -26.90 9.58 -16.47
N ARG A 528 -27.46 8.59 -15.76
CA ARG A 528 -28.11 8.80 -14.46
C ARG A 528 -28.04 7.59 -13.53
N LEU A 529 -27.94 7.83 -12.22
CA LEU A 529 -27.82 6.80 -11.19
C LEU A 529 -29.14 6.09 -10.80
N ASP A 530 -30.29 6.64 -11.17
CA ASP A 530 -31.62 6.07 -10.92
C ASP A 530 -32.15 5.24 -12.11
N PHE A 531 -31.26 4.80 -13.00
CA PHE A 531 -31.56 3.83 -14.06
C PHE A 531 -31.12 2.42 -13.63
N ASN A 532 -32.03 1.43 -13.69
CA ASN A 532 -31.68 0.03 -13.51
C ASN A 532 -31.56 -0.70 -14.87
N PRO A 533 -30.35 -1.07 -15.34
CA PRO A 533 -30.17 -1.75 -16.63
C PRO A 533 -30.93 -3.07 -16.79
N LEU A 534 -31.32 -3.72 -15.69
CA LEU A 534 -32.02 -5.01 -15.69
C LEU A 534 -33.53 -4.87 -15.96
N THR A 535 -34.12 -3.71 -15.67
CA THR A 535 -35.59 -3.52 -15.68
C THR A 535 -36.05 -2.34 -16.53
N ASP A 536 -35.32 -1.23 -16.50
CA ASP A 536 -35.77 0.06 -16.98
C ASP A 536 -35.51 0.25 -18.48
N THR A 537 -36.24 1.16 -19.12
CA THR A 537 -36.11 1.49 -20.54
C THR A 537 -35.43 2.84 -20.75
N ILE A 538 -34.81 3.02 -21.92
CA ILE A 538 -34.30 4.30 -22.44
C ILE A 538 -35.10 4.64 -23.70
N THR A 539 -35.55 5.89 -23.84
CA THR A 539 -36.20 6.35 -25.07
C THR A 539 -35.16 6.63 -26.14
N THR A 540 -35.27 5.96 -27.28
CA THR A 540 -34.44 6.16 -28.49
C THR A 540 -34.75 7.50 -29.18
N PRO A 541 -33.86 8.02 -30.05
CA PRO A 541 -34.14 9.23 -30.83
C PRO A 541 -35.42 9.15 -31.68
N GLU A 542 -35.78 7.94 -32.11
CA GLU A 542 -37.01 7.64 -32.86
C GLU A 542 -38.26 7.46 -31.96
N GLY A 543 -38.15 7.71 -30.65
CA GLY A 543 -39.25 7.64 -29.69
C GLY A 543 -39.66 6.23 -29.24
N LYS A 544 -38.92 5.19 -29.64
CA LYS A 544 -39.15 3.80 -29.19
C LYS A 544 -38.50 3.53 -27.84
N GLU A 545 -39.07 2.61 -27.06
CA GLU A 545 -38.43 2.09 -25.86
C GLU A 545 -37.33 1.08 -26.21
N PHE A 546 -36.15 1.28 -25.63
CA PHE A 546 -35.03 0.34 -25.67
C PHE A 546 -34.73 -0.19 -24.26
N ARG A 547 -34.44 -1.49 -24.14
CA ARG A 547 -33.93 -2.11 -22.91
C ARG A 547 -32.74 -2.99 -23.26
N PHE A 548 -31.68 -2.92 -22.48
CA PHE A 548 -30.52 -3.80 -22.66
C PHE A 548 -30.90 -5.27 -22.47
N ALA A 549 -30.42 -6.12 -23.37
CA ALA A 549 -30.34 -7.56 -23.14
C ALA A 549 -29.05 -7.87 -22.36
N PRO A 550 -29.01 -8.96 -21.56
CA PRO A 550 -27.82 -9.29 -20.80
C PRO A 550 -26.56 -9.37 -21.68
N PRO A 551 -25.41 -8.83 -21.22
CA PRO A 551 -24.19 -8.71 -22.00
C PRO A 551 -23.63 -10.08 -22.40
N GLN A 552 -23.10 -10.16 -23.62
CA GLN A 552 -22.49 -11.36 -24.19
C GLN A 552 -21.03 -11.09 -24.58
N GLY A 553 -20.18 -12.10 -24.57
CA GLY A 553 -18.78 -11.97 -24.99
C GLY A 553 -17.97 -13.22 -24.64
N ASP A 554 -16.96 -13.53 -25.45
CA ASP A 554 -16.07 -14.67 -25.20
C ASP A 554 -15.13 -14.35 -24.01
N GLU A 555 -14.84 -15.37 -23.18
CA GLU A 555 -13.87 -15.25 -22.08
C GLU A 555 -12.45 -14.96 -22.59
N LEU A 556 -12.11 -15.53 -23.74
CA LEU A 556 -10.81 -15.47 -24.39
C LEU A 556 -10.98 -15.17 -25.87
N PRO A 557 -10.02 -14.47 -26.51
CA PRO A 557 -10.10 -14.17 -27.93
C PRO A 557 -10.13 -15.46 -28.75
N PRO A 558 -11.16 -15.71 -29.60
CA PRO A 558 -11.28 -16.95 -30.37
C PRO A 558 -10.17 -17.13 -31.42
N ARG A 559 -9.48 -16.03 -31.77
CA ARG A 559 -8.29 -16.02 -32.65
C ARG A 559 -6.95 -16.01 -31.88
N GLY A 560 -6.97 -16.21 -30.56
CA GLY A 560 -5.81 -16.03 -29.68
C GLY A 560 -5.46 -14.55 -29.46
N PHE A 561 -4.57 -14.27 -28.51
CA PHE A 561 -4.11 -12.90 -28.24
C PHE A 561 -3.22 -12.38 -29.38
N ASP A 562 -3.38 -11.11 -29.72
CA ASP A 562 -2.40 -10.35 -30.49
C ASP A 562 -1.27 -9.88 -29.54
N ASN A 563 -0.02 -9.92 -29.99
CA ASN A 563 1.12 -9.50 -29.16
C ASN A 563 1.36 -7.98 -29.19
N GLY A 564 0.67 -7.23 -30.07
CA GLY A 564 0.80 -5.77 -30.16
C GLY A 564 2.20 -5.30 -30.58
N ASP A 565 2.59 -4.09 -30.16
CA ASP A 565 3.96 -3.62 -30.39
C ASP A 565 4.98 -4.39 -29.54
N LYS A 566 5.71 -5.29 -30.19
CA LYS A 566 6.78 -6.09 -29.59
C LYS A 566 7.89 -5.25 -28.96
N LYS A 567 8.07 -3.98 -29.32
CA LYS A 567 9.04 -3.07 -28.69
C LYS A 567 8.69 -2.74 -27.24
N LEU A 568 7.42 -2.86 -26.86
CA LEU A 568 6.94 -2.66 -25.49
C LEU A 568 7.07 -3.94 -24.63
N THR A 569 7.53 -5.06 -25.23
CA THR A 569 7.80 -6.31 -24.52
C THR A 569 9.31 -6.47 -24.31
N PRO A 570 9.80 -6.56 -23.05
CA PRO A 570 11.22 -6.76 -22.78
C PRO A 570 11.70 -8.16 -23.18
N GLU A 571 13.02 -8.29 -23.33
CA GLU A 571 13.68 -9.61 -23.29
C GLU A 571 13.39 -10.30 -21.95
N VAL A 572 13.25 -11.63 -21.96
CA VAL A 572 12.94 -12.42 -20.77
C VAL A 572 14.23 -12.74 -20.03
N MET A 573 14.33 -12.38 -18.75
CA MET A 573 15.57 -12.48 -17.94
C MET A 573 16.80 -11.87 -18.63
N PRO A 574 16.80 -10.54 -18.91
CA PRO A 574 17.94 -9.89 -19.55
C PRO A 574 19.19 -10.01 -18.68
N ALA A 575 20.34 -10.20 -19.32
CA ALA A 575 21.62 -10.27 -18.61
C ALA A 575 21.97 -8.89 -18.00
N PRO A 576 22.51 -8.84 -16.76
CA PRO A 576 22.95 -7.60 -16.12
C PRO A 576 24.16 -7.00 -16.85
N GLN A 577 24.09 -5.70 -17.16
CA GLN A 577 25.13 -4.95 -17.87
C GLN A 577 25.89 -4.06 -16.89
N ALA A 578 26.94 -4.60 -16.28
CA ALA A 578 27.68 -3.94 -15.19
C ALA A 578 28.27 -2.57 -15.59
N GLU A 579 28.59 -2.38 -16.86
CA GLU A 579 29.10 -1.16 -17.50
C GLU A 579 28.05 -0.05 -17.65
N VAL A 580 26.75 -0.35 -17.56
CA VAL A 580 25.70 0.68 -17.67
C VAL A 580 25.73 1.59 -16.45
N GLU A 581 25.85 2.90 -16.69
CA GLU A 581 25.68 3.93 -15.67
C GLU A 581 24.19 4.17 -15.42
N VAL A 582 23.77 4.16 -14.15
CA VAL A 582 22.39 4.49 -13.77
C VAL A 582 22.20 5.99 -13.88
N ARG A 583 21.29 6.43 -14.75
CA ARG A 583 21.08 7.85 -15.06
C ARG A 583 20.38 8.57 -13.91
N ILE A 584 21.12 9.36 -13.14
CA ILE A 584 20.59 10.32 -12.17
C ILE A 584 21.33 11.64 -12.39
N SER A 585 20.60 12.72 -12.67
CA SER A 585 21.23 14.05 -12.74
C SER A 585 21.65 14.52 -11.35
N PRO A 586 22.89 15.03 -11.14
CA PRO A 586 23.28 15.66 -9.88
C PRO A 586 22.45 16.89 -9.51
N SER A 587 21.78 17.53 -10.48
CA SER A 587 20.86 18.66 -10.29
C SER A 587 19.38 18.26 -10.35
N SER A 588 19.07 16.97 -10.27
CA SER A 588 17.71 16.44 -10.28
C SER A 588 16.92 16.92 -9.06
N ALA A 589 15.65 17.29 -9.28
CA ALA A 589 14.70 17.51 -8.19
C ALA A 589 13.78 16.29 -7.91
N ARG A 590 13.84 15.24 -8.76
CA ARG A 590 12.93 14.07 -8.75
C ARG A 590 13.56 12.81 -8.15
N LEU A 591 14.84 12.60 -8.45
CA LEU A 591 15.71 11.48 -8.06
C LEU A 591 16.93 12.00 -7.30
N GLN A 592 17.44 11.23 -6.33
CA GLN A 592 18.66 11.54 -5.59
C GLN A 592 19.40 10.23 -5.28
N HIS A 593 20.72 10.18 -5.52
CA HIS A 593 21.53 9.06 -5.04
C HIS A 593 21.42 8.93 -3.52
N LEU A 594 21.05 7.75 -3.03
CA LEU A 594 21.12 7.45 -1.61
C LEU A 594 22.55 7.16 -1.18
N GLN A 595 22.91 7.70 -0.02
CA GLN A 595 24.13 7.33 0.68
C GLN A 595 23.78 6.33 1.79
N PRO A 596 24.57 5.27 1.99
CA PRO A 596 24.43 4.38 3.15
C PRO A 596 24.35 5.19 4.45
N PHE A 597 23.41 4.86 5.33
CA PHE A 597 23.35 5.49 6.65
C PHE A 597 24.57 5.07 7.49
N GLY A 598 25.12 6.00 8.26
CA GLY A 598 26.16 5.69 9.25
C GLY A 598 25.64 4.83 10.40
N THR A 599 26.53 4.38 11.27
CA THR A 599 26.18 3.68 12.51
C THR A 599 26.90 4.30 13.70
N ASP A 600 26.21 4.37 14.84
CA ASP A 600 26.77 4.79 16.12
C ASP A 600 27.43 3.58 16.86
N PHE A 601 27.30 2.37 16.31
CA PHE A 601 27.69 1.08 16.91
C PHE A 601 28.92 0.44 16.24
N ALA A 602 29.82 1.27 15.70
CA ALA A 602 31.08 0.82 15.13
C ALA A 602 31.97 0.16 16.21
N PRO A 603 32.83 -0.82 15.87
CA PRO A 603 33.72 -1.47 16.84
C PRO A 603 34.53 -0.45 17.66
N GLY A 604 34.41 -0.53 18.98
CA GLY A 604 35.06 0.39 19.91
C GLY A 604 34.21 1.59 20.37
N SER A 605 32.95 1.73 19.94
CA SER A 605 32.01 2.64 20.62
C SER A 605 31.55 2.09 21.98
N ASP A 606 30.86 2.91 22.75
CA ASP A 606 30.27 2.56 24.05
C ASP A 606 29.01 1.68 23.93
N TYR A 607 28.43 1.59 22.73
CA TYR A 607 27.16 0.92 22.40
C TYR A 607 25.91 1.48 23.12
N GLU A 608 26.03 2.61 23.79
CA GLU A 608 24.91 3.33 24.39
C GLU A 608 24.60 4.59 23.57
N LEU A 609 23.32 4.95 23.45
CA LEU A 609 22.91 6.16 22.74
C LEU A 609 22.82 7.32 23.73
N GLY A 610 23.43 8.46 23.39
CA GLY A 610 23.31 9.71 24.13
C GLY A 610 24.35 9.97 25.21
N THR A 611 25.21 8.99 25.50
CA THR A 611 26.35 9.06 26.44
C THR A 611 27.55 9.87 25.93
N SER A 612 27.56 10.23 24.64
CA SER A 612 28.69 10.89 23.97
C SER A 612 28.28 12.10 23.12
N GLY A 613 29.26 12.95 22.80
CA GLY A 613 29.08 14.12 21.93
C GLY A 613 28.08 15.15 22.47
N ASN A 614 27.08 15.51 21.65
CA ASN A 614 26.04 16.48 22.00
C ASN A 614 25.00 15.98 23.02
N GLY A 615 25.03 14.68 23.38
CA GLY A 615 23.95 13.96 24.05
C GLY A 615 22.72 13.78 23.14
N MET A 616 21.89 12.76 23.37
CA MET A 616 20.65 12.56 22.60
C MET A 616 19.50 13.36 23.23
N ARG A 617 18.68 14.02 22.41
CA ARG A 617 17.57 14.88 22.86
C ARG A 617 16.22 14.47 22.33
N VAL A 618 15.18 14.68 23.12
CA VAL A 618 13.78 14.48 22.68
C VAL A 618 13.40 15.61 21.73
N LEU A 619 13.11 15.31 20.47
CA LEU A 619 12.65 16.33 19.51
C LEU A 619 11.27 16.85 19.91
N MET A 620 10.35 15.94 20.22
CA MET A 620 9.01 16.23 20.71
C MET A 620 8.32 14.98 21.26
N ARG A 621 7.27 15.19 22.05
CA ARG A 621 6.27 14.16 22.36
C ARG A 621 5.05 14.29 21.45
N LEU A 622 4.61 13.19 20.84
CA LEU A 622 3.55 13.12 19.83
C LEU A 622 2.22 12.72 20.47
N ARG A 623 1.19 13.57 20.35
CA ARG A 623 -0.14 13.32 20.92
C ARG A 623 -0.99 12.43 20.02
N GLY A 624 -1.46 11.30 20.55
CA GLY A 624 -2.47 10.47 19.91
C GLY A 624 -2.01 9.84 18.58
N LYS A 625 -3.01 9.53 17.75
CA LYS A 625 -2.84 8.77 16.51
C LYS A 625 -1.94 9.50 15.51
N THR A 626 -0.74 8.96 15.31
CA THR A 626 0.23 9.40 14.29
C THR A 626 0.35 8.34 13.20
N THR A 627 -0.33 8.54 12.06
CA THR A 627 -0.28 7.61 10.90
C THR A 627 0.91 7.89 9.98
N THR A 628 1.21 6.98 9.04
CA THR A 628 2.24 7.22 8.01
C THR A 628 1.96 8.44 7.11
N ASP A 629 0.70 8.89 6.98
CA ASP A 629 0.37 10.17 6.33
C ASP A 629 0.66 11.40 7.19
N HIS A 630 0.64 11.27 8.51
CA HIS A 630 1.10 12.34 9.42
C HIS A 630 2.63 12.44 9.43
N ILE A 631 3.34 11.31 9.27
CA ILE A 631 4.81 11.21 9.23
C ILE A 631 5.37 11.60 7.86
N SER A 632 4.78 11.11 6.77
CA SER A 632 5.25 11.27 5.39
C SER A 632 4.05 11.47 4.46
N ALA A 633 3.57 12.70 4.34
CA ALA A 633 2.39 13.03 3.54
C ALA A 633 2.52 12.63 2.05
N ALA A 634 1.39 12.28 1.41
CA ALA A 634 1.31 11.99 -0.03
C ALA A 634 0.89 13.26 -0.82
N GLY A 635 -0.03 13.13 -1.79
CA GLY A 635 -0.51 14.24 -2.62
C GLY A 635 0.63 14.95 -3.34
N PRO A 636 0.85 16.27 -3.14
CA PRO A 636 1.86 17.04 -3.86
C PRO A 636 3.30 16.59 -3.61
N TRP A 637 3.55 15.77 -2.59
CA TRP A 637 4.87 15.22 -2.27
C TRP A 637 5.26 14.00 -3.12
N LEU A 638 4.30 13.34 -3.80
CA LEU A 638 4.55 12.12 -4.57
C LEU A 638 5.60 12.28 -5.68
N LYS A 639 5.75 13.49 -6.25
CA LYS A 639 6.79 13.82 -7.24
C LYS A 639 8.22 13.66 -6.71
N TYR A 640 8.44 13.75 -5.40
CA TYR A 640 9.76 13.64 -4.77
C TYR A 640 10.06 12.24 -4.22
N LYS A 641 9.27 11.21 -4.58
CA LYS A 641 9.46 9.84 -4.05
C LYS A 641 10.84 9.24 -4.29
N GLY A 642 11.55 9.65 -5.34
CA GLY A 642 12.94 9.27 -5.63
C GLY A 642 14.00 10.21 -5.04
N HIS A 643 13.62 11.32 -4.39
CA HIS A 643 14.53 12.32 -3.86
C HIS A 643 14.32 12.50 -2.35
N LEU A 644 15.06 11.73 -1.57
CA LEU A 644 14.84 11.61 -0.12
C LEU A 644 14.89 12.96 0.61
N GLU A 645 15.83 13.86 0.28
CA GLU A 645 15.94 15.17 0.91
C GLU A 645 14.72 16.08 0.65
N ASN A 646 14.33 16.26 -0.63
CA ASN A 646 13.13 17.03 -0.99
C ASN A 646 11.85 16.44 -0.39
N LEU A 647 11.78 15.12 -0.24
CA LEU A 647 10.64 14.46 0.40
C LEU A 647 10.68 14.63 1.94
N ALA A 648 11.87 14.62 2.55
CA ALA A 648 12.03 14.76 4.01
C ALA A 648 11.56 16.12 4.53
N GLU A 649 11.47 17.15 3.68
CA GLU A 649 10.84 18.44 4.02
C GLU A 649 9.34 18.31 4.42
N ASN A 650 8.74 17.11 4.33
CA ASN A 650 7.40 16.79 4.86
C ASN A 650 7.39 15.93 6.15
N THR A 651 8.55 15.67 6.75
CA THR A 651 8.67 14.83 7.96
C THR A 651 7.77 15.34 9.08
N LEU A 652 6.84 14.50 9.52
CA LEU A 652 5.93 14.72 10.65
C LEU A 652 4.99 15.93 10.53
N ILE A 653 4.80 16.53 9.34
CA ILE A 653 3.99 17.76 9.19
C ILE A 653 2.50 17.59 9.56
N GLY A 654 1.98 16.36 9.66
CA GLY A 654 0.63 16.12 10.19
C GLY A 654 0.60 15.88 11.70
N ALA A 655 1.74 15.59 12.33
CA ALA A 655 1.80 15.18 13.72
C ALA A 655 1.48 16.33 14.68
N THR A 656 0.84 15.99 15.81
CA THR A 656 0.47 16.95 16.86
C THR A 656 1.48 16.87 18.01
N ASN A 657 2.06 18.01 18.37
CA ASN A 657 2.90 18.17 19.55
C ASN A 657 2.04 18.09 20.82
N ASP A 658 2.39 17.21 21.76
CA ASP A 658 1.62 16.99 22.99
C ASP A 658 1.79 18.09 24.04
N GLU A 659 2.87 18.87 23.98
CA GLU A 659 3.13 19.93 24.95
C GLU A 659 2.51 21.26 24.47
N THR A 660 2.68 21.59 23.20
CA THR A 660 2.11 22.83 22.62
C THR A 660 0.68 22.67 22.12
N GLY A 661 0.23 21.43 21.85
CA GLY A 661 -1.05 21.13 21.22
C GLY A 661 -1.14 21.52 19.74
N ARG A 662 -0.04 21.99 19.12
CA ARG A 662 0.00 22.46 17.74
C ARG A 662 0.40 21.34 16.77
N VAL A 663 -0.07 21.43 15.53
CA VAL A 663 0.33 20.55 14.42
C VAL A 663 1.52 21.17 13.70
N ASN A 664 2.49 20.34 13.27
CA ASN A 664 3.72 20.79 12.62
C ASN A 664 4.50 21.85 13.44
N SER A 665 4.75 21.56 14.71
CA SER A 665 5.39 22.47 15.67
C SER A 665 6.43 21.72 16.52
N ALA A 666 7.68 22.18 16.48
CA ALA A 666 8.78 21.74 17.32
C ALA A 666 9.60 22.95 17.79
N VAL A 667 10.47 22.76 18.78
CA VAL A 667 11.27 23.83 19.40
C VAL A 667 12.76 23.47 19.34
N ASP A 668 13.59 24.44 18.93
CA ASP A 668 15.04 24.31 18.97
C ASP A 668 15.62 24.82 20.30
N PHE A 669 15.74 23.93 21.30
CA PHE A 669 16.24 24.20 22.65
C PHE A 669 17.76 24.50 22.74
N LYS A 670 18.35 25.17 21.73
CA LYS A 670 19.80 25.40 21.63
C LYS A 670 20.17 26.70 20.91
N SER A 671 19.30 27.71 20.87
CA SER A 671 19.67 29.08 20.48
C SER A 671 20.52 29.73 21.57
N VAL A 672 21.82 29.42 21.56
CA VAL A 672 22.84 30.00 22.46
C VAL A 672 22.73 31.53 22.45
N GLY A 673 22.20 32.11 23.53
CA GLY A 673 22.09 33.56 23.71
C GLY A 673 20.78 34.22 23.27
N GLY A 674 19.72 33.50 22.90
CA GLY A 674 18.43 34.16 22.64
C GLY A 674 17.24 33.24 22.32
N THR A 675 16.21 33.30 23.17
CA THR A 675 14.81 32.81 23.01
C THR A 675 14.58 31.55 22.17
N ASP A 676 14.01 30.52 22.79
CA ASP A 676 13.50 29.30 22.13
C ASP A 676 12.78 29.60 20.80
N ALA A 677 13.37 29.12 19.70
CA ALA A 677 12.80 29.25 18.37
C ALA A 677 11.86 28.08 18.09
N GLU A 678 10.56 28.35 18.08
CA GLU A 678 9.56 27.43 17.54
C GLU A 678 9.50 27.55 16.00
N ASP A 679 9.54 26.41 15.33
CA ASP A 679 9.39 26.29 13.88
C ASP A 679 8.66 24.96 13.55
N THR A 680 8.48 24.70 12.26
CA THR A 680 8.00 23.43 11.73
C THR A 680 8.92 22.26 12.11
N ILE A 681 8.35 21.07 12.26
CA ILE A 681 9.08 19.86 12.66
C ILE A 681 10.26 19.55 11.71
N PRO A 682 10.11 19.58 10.36
CA PRO A 682 11.24 19.34 9.47
C PRO A 682 12.30 20.44 9.53
N ALA A 683 11.94 21.71 9.82
CA ALA A 683 12.92 22.79 9.98
C ALA A 683 13.80 22.58 11.22
N VAL A 684 13.20 22.29 12.38
CA VAL A 684 13.94 21.99 13.62
C VAL A 684 14.80 20.73 13.44
N ALA A 685 14.26 19.66 12.84
CA ALA A 685 15.00 18.43 12.58
C ALA A 685 16.20 18.66 11.64
N LYS A 686 16.07 19.55 10.65
CA LYS A 686 17.17 19.97 9.75
C LYS A 686 18.24 20.79 10.47
N ILE A 687 17.83 21.71 11.35
CA ILE A 687 18.75 22.46 12.22
C ILE A 687 19.52 21.50 13.12
N TRP A 688 18.85 20.53 13.73
CA TRP A 688 19.48 19.53 14.60
C TRP A 688 20.45 18.63 13.83
N LYS A 689 20.11 18.20 12.61
CA LYS A 689 21.06 17.52 11.71
C LYS A 689 22.31 18.35 11.44
N SER A 690 22.17 19.65 11.14
CA SER A 690 23.31 20.53 10.85
C SER A 690 24.27 20.76 12.02
N ARG A 691 23.80 20.51 13.26
CA ARG A 691 24.61 20.62 14.49
C ARG A 691 25.08 19.27 15.03
N ASP A 692 24.85 18.18 14.27
CA ASP A 692 25.04 16.79 14.70
C ASP A 692 24.46 16.52 16.10
N GLN A 693 23.16 16.84 16.26
CA GLN A 693 22.38 16.64 17.48
C GLN A 693 21.55 15.35 17.32
N PRO A 694 21.95 14.21 17.93
CA PRO A 694 21.14 12.99 17.91
C PRO A 694 19.81 13.22 18.61
N TRP A 695 18.75 12.56 18.14
CA TRP A 695 17.42 12.74 18.72
C TRP A 695 16.54 11.50 18.70
N LEU A 696 15.52 11.54 19.58
CA LEU A 696 14.46 10.57 19.69
C LEU A 696 13.06 11.21 19.63
N LEU A 697 12.06 10.38 19.35
CA LEU A 697 10.64 10.73 19.51
C LEU A 697 10.00 9.93 20.63
N ILE A 698 9.10 10.60 21.35
CA ILE A 698 8.17 9.96 22.27
C ILE A 698 6.80 9.92 21.61
N ALA A 699 6.21 8.74 21.46
CA ALA A 699 4.94 8.56 20.76
C ALA A 699 3.87 7.88 21.62
N ASP A 700 2.61 8.21 21.30
CA ASP A 700 1.43 7.61 21.91
C ASP A 700 1.17 6.20 21.35
N HIS A 701 -0.06 5.68 21.46
CA HIS A 701 -0.46 4.40 20.87
C HIS A 701 -0.43 4.38 19.33
N ASN A 702 -0.02 3.23 18.79
CA ASN A 702 -0.07 2.85 17.38
C ASN A 702 0.66 3.80 16.42
N TYR A 703 1.87 4.23 16.79
CA TYR A 703 2.73 5.07 15.95
C TYR A 703 2.98 4.41 14.58
N GLY A 704 2.80 5.17 13.49
CA GLY A 704 3.02 4.70 12.13
C GLY A 704 1.90 3.81 11.57
N GLU A 705 0.68 3.88 12.11
CA GLU A 705 -0.49 3.19 11.50
C GLU A 705 -0.67 3.60 10.02
N GLY A 706 -1.08 2.69 9.15
CA GLY A 706 -1.53 3.00 7.79
C GLY A 706 -0.68 2.35 6.71
N SER A 707 -0.44 3.10 5.63
CA SER A 707 0.24 2.59 4.42
C SER A 707 1.69 2.18 4.66
N ALA A 708 2.17 1.17 3.91
CA ALA A 708 3.53 0.61 3.99
C ALA A 708 4.64 1.52 3.41
N ARG A 709 4.56 2.85 3.63
CA ARG A 709 5.56 3.81 3.16
C ARG A 709 6.82 3.73 4.01
N GLU A 710 7.87 3.15 3.43
CA GLU A 710 9.24 3.17 3.96
C GLU A 710 9.77 4.59 4.21
N HIS A 711 9.28 5.59 3.46
CA HIS A 711 9.63 7.00 3.65
C HIS A 711 9.35 7.50 5.08
N ALA A 712 8.32 6.97 5.75
CA ALA A 712 8.02 7.29 7.15
C ALA A 712 9.10 6.80 8.15
N ALA A 713 10.02 5.92 7.72
CA ALA A 713 11.22 5.55 8.46
C ALA A 713 12.48 6.23 7.91
N LEU A 714 12.61 6.35 6.58
CA LEU A 714 13.75 6.98 5.92
C LEU A 714 13.91 8.46 6.29
N GLN A 715 12.84 9.25 6.37
CA GLN A 715 12.96 10.69 6.62
C GLN A 715 13.35 11.03 8.06
N PRO A 716 12.74 10.44 9.12
CA PRO A 716 13.25 10.60 10.48
C PRO A 716 14.72 10.18 10.59
N ARG A 717 15.09 9.04 9.98
CA ARG A 717 16.48 8.56 9.95
C ARG A 717 17.43 9.52 9.24
N PHE A 718 17.01 10.09 8.11
CA PHE A 718 17.76 11.08 7.33
C PHE A 718 18.04 12.37 8.10
N PHE A 719 17.10 12.80 8.94
CA PHE A 719 17.29 13.93 9.85
C PHE A 719 17.99 13.58 11.17
N GLY A 720 18.40 12.32 11.38
CA GLY A 720 19.23 11.91 12.50
C GLY A 720 18.50 11.25 13.67
N CYS A 721 17.21 10.89 13.52
CA CYS A 721 16.50 10.07 14.50
C CYS A 721 17.27 8.76 14.76
N ARG A 722 17.53 8.47 16.03
CA ARG A 722 18.18 7.22 16.47
C ARG A 722 17.23 6.27 17.19
N LEU A 723 16.22 6.80 17.86
CA LEU A 723 15.32 6.05 18.73
C LEU A 723 13.88 6.57 18.62
N ILE A 724 12.91 5.65 18.59
CA ILE A 724 11.50 5.96 18.84
C ILE A 724 11.04 5.14 20.04
N VAL A 725 10.48 5.83 21.03
CA VAL A 725 9.88 5.22 22.23
C VAL A 725 8.39 5.46 22.17
N ALA A 726 7.58 4.40 22.20
CA ALA A 726 6.13 4.52 22.05
C ALA A 726 5.36 3.76 23.14
N ARG A 727 4.07 4.05 23.30
CA ARG A 727 3.16 3.11 23.99
C ARG A 727 2.92 1.86 23.14
N SER A 728 2.77 2.05 21.82
CA SER A 728 2.79 0.96 20.83
C SER A 728 3.13 1.48 19.43
N ILE A 729 3.72 0.63 18.59
CA ILE A 729 4.11 0.94 17.20
C ILE A 729 3.32 0.01 16.27
N ALA A 730 2.89 0.52 15.12
CA ALA A 730 2.27 -0.28 14.08
C ALA A 730 3.32 -1.18 13.39
N ARG A 731 3.05 -2.48 13.30
CA ARG A 731 3.97 -3.54 12.80
C ARG A 731 4.85 -3.12 11.61
N ILE A 732 4.25 -2.61 10.53
CA ILE A 732 5.00 -2.28 9.30
C ILE A 732 5.92 -1.07 9.51
N ALA A 733 5.47 -0.07 10.27
CA ALA A 733 6.33 1.06 10.64
C ALA A 733 7.48 0.60 11.55
N GLU A 734 7.22 -0.31 12.48
CA GLU A 734 8.26 -0.89 13.34
C GLU A 734 9.35 -1.63 12.55
N THR A 735 8.95 -2.53 11.63
CA THR A 735 9.90 -3.21 10.72
C THR A 735 10.68 -2.21 9.86
N ASN A 736 10.00 -1.22 9.27
CA ASN A 736 10.65 -0.20 8.44
C ASN A 736 11.68 0.63 9.25
N LEU A 737 11.34 1.06 10.46
CA LEU A 737 12.25 1.79 11.36
C LEU A 737 13.53 0.99 11.63
N ARG A 738 13.37 -0.27 12.01
CA ARG A 738 14.50 -1.17 12.30
C ARG A 738 15.35 -1.45 11.06
N LYS A 739 14.73 -1.62 9.88
CA LYS A 739 15.44 -1.74 8.60
C LYS A 739 16.30 -0.51 8.28
N GLN A 740 15.87 0.68 8.67
CA GLN A 740 16.66 1.92 8.53
C GLN A 740 17.59 2.20 9.74
N GLY A 741 17.78 1.23 10.63
CA GLY A 741 18.67 1.33 11.79
C GLY A 741 18.17 2.21 12.93
N VAL A 742 16.87 2.56 12.95
CA VAL A 742 16.25 3.27 14.08
C VAL A 742 15.87 2.26 15.15
N LEU A 743 16.33 2.47 16.39
CA LEU A 743 15.96 1.67 17.54
C LEU A 743 14.48 1.92 17.91
N THR A 744 13.74 0.87 18.25
CA THR A 744 12.33 0.94 18.63
C THR A 744 12.14 0.32 20.01
N LEU A 745 11.68 1.12 20.97
CA LEU A 745 11.40 0.70 22.35
C LEU A 745 9.94 1.00 22.71
N LEU A 746 9.37 0.21 23.61
CA LEU A 746 8.03 0.40 24.15
C LEU A 746 8.09 0.70 25.65
N PHE A 747 7.29 1.65 26.14
CA PHE A 747 7.16 1.90 27.58
C PHE A 747 6.64 0.65 28.32
N LYS A 748 7.29 0.28 29.43
CA LYS A 748 6.86 -0.84 30.28
C LYS A 748 5.67 -0.46 31.16
N ASP A 749 5.72 0.72 31.77
CA ASP A 749 4.53 1.44 32.26
C ASP A 749 4.22 2.55 31.25
N GLU A 750 3.10 2.43 30.53
CA GLU A 750 2.72 3.46 29.56
C GLU A 750 2.56 4.87 30.18
N ASN A 751 2.36 4.99 31.49
CA ASN A 751 2.30 6.29 32.16
C ASN A 751 3.65 7.04 32.10
N ASP A 752 4.76 6.35 31.84
CA ASP A 752 6.08 6.97 31.66
C ASP A 752 6.16 7.87 30.42
N TYR A 753 5.24 7.72 29.46
CA TYR A 753 5.06 8.64 28.34
C TYR A 753 4.99 10.12 28.77
N VAL A 754 4.28 10.45 29.87
CA VAL A 754 4.20 11.85 30.34
C VAL A 754 5.43 12.30 31.14
N LYS A 755 6.32 11.37 31.51
CA LYS A 755 7.56 11.67 32.23
C LYS A 755 8.69 12.15 31.31
N VAL A 756 8.55 12.04 29.99
CA VAL A 756 9.57 12.48 29.01
C VAL A 756 9.01 13.64 28.19
N GLY A 757 9.70 14.79 28.18
CA GLY A 757 9.28 16.01 27.49
C GLY A 757 10.22 16.43 26.37
N ALA A 758 9.79 17.35 25.52
CA ALA A 758 10.64 17.92 24.48
C ALA A 758 11.87 18.63 25.08
N GLY A 759 13.03 18.49 24.43
CA GLY A 759 14.29 19.08 24.88
C GLY A 759 15.06 18.28 25.93
N ASP A 760 14.41 17.37 26.67
CA ASP A 760 15.06 16.48 27.67
C ASP A 760 16.26 15.74 27.06
N LYS A 761 17.30 15.54 27.87
CA LYS A 761 18.44 14.68 27.55
C LYS A 761 18.09 13.23 27.87
N VAL A 762 18.47 12.31 27.00
CA VAL A 762 18.21 10.87 27.16
C VAL A 762 19.47 10.07 26.86
N GLU A 763 19.84 9.20 27.80
CA GLU A 763 20.84 8.15 27.60
C GLU A 763 20.14 6.79 27.60
N THR A 764 20.60 5.83 26.80
CA THR A 764 20.25 4.42 27.03
C THR A 764 21.13 3.82 28.12
N VAL A 765 20.59 2.82 28.81
CA VAL A 765 21.34 2.02 29.79
C VAL A 765 21.03 0.54 29.55
N GLY A 766 22.06 -0.27 29.28
CA GLY A 766 21.93 -1.70 29.01
C GLY A 766 21.79 -2.04 27.52
N LEU A 767 21.85 -1.05 26.61
CA LEU A 767 21.85 -1.31 25.17
C LEU A 767 23.11 -2.06 24.73
N ARG A 768 24.25 -1.87 25.44
CA ARG A 768 25.49 -2.59 25.15
C ARG A 768 25.33 -4.11 25.26
N ALA A 769 24.74 -4.61 26.34
CA ALA A 769 24.54 -6.05 26.56
C ALA A 769 23.63 -6.69 25.48
N LEU A 770 22.82 -5.87 24.80
CA LEU A 770 21.97 -6.28 23.68
C LEU A 770 22.73 -6.23 22.34
N LEU A 771 23.44 -5.13 22.03
CA LEU A 771 24.02 -4.89 20.70
C LEU A 771 25.46 -5.38 20.49
N ASP A 772 26.34 -5.29 21.49
CA ASP A 772 27.78 -5.64 21.39
C ASP A 772 27.94 -7.17 21.36
N PRO A 773 28.44 -7.79 20.27
CA PRO A 773 28.67 -9.24 20.21
C PRO A 773 29.66 -9.76 21.26
N ASN A 774 30.52 -8.89 21.79
CA ASN A 774 31.56 -9.22 22.76
C ASN A 774 31.17 -8.82 24.19
N ALA A 775 29.92 -8.41 24.42
CA ALA A 775 29.41 -8.18 25.77
C ALA A 775 29.58 -9.46 26.62
N PRO A 776 30.15 -9.39 27.84
CA PRO A 776 30.35 -10.56 28.70
C PRO A 776 29.08 -11.39 28.89
N GLU A 777 27.94 -10.73 29.08
CA GLU A 777 26.63 -11.34 29.31
C GLU A 777 26.10 -12.11 28.08
N ARG A 778 26.68 -11.89 26.90
CA ARG A 778 26.42 -12.66 25.68
C ARG A 778 27.41 -13.82 25.53
N LEU A 779 28.69 -13.57 25.78
CA LEU A 779 29.74 -14.58 25.71
C LEU A 779 29.51 -15.73 26.72
N GLU A 780 28.99 -15.42 27.92
CA GLU A 780 28.63 -16.41 28.93
C GLU A 780 27.51 -17.38 28.49
N LYS A 781 26.58 -16.93 27.63
CA LYS A 781 25.45 -17.75 27.15
C LYS A 781 25.69 -18.42 25.80
N GLY A 782 26.64 -17.92 25.01
CA GLY A 782 26.92 -18.44 23.66
C GLY A 782 25.66 -18.50 22.79
N ASP A 783 25.44 -19.64 22.13
CA ASP A 783 24.30 -19.83 21.22
C ASP A 783 22.92 -19.75 21.91
N ALA A 784 22.86 -20.04 23.22
CA ALA A 784 21.63 -19.99 24.02
C ALA A 784 21.14 -18.56 24.33
N TRP A 785 21.85 -17.52 23.89
CA TRP A 785 21.47 -16.13 24.11
C TRP A 785 20.17 -15.74 23.36
N ASP A 786 19.18 -15.25 24.12
CA ASP A 786 17.94 -14.64 23.63
C ASP A 786 17.94 -13.12 23.88
N PRO A 787 17.85 -12.27 22.84
CA PRO A 787 17.69 -10.82 22.97
C PRO A 787 16.60 -10.37 23.96
N ARG A 788 15.50 -11.13 24.06
CA ARG A 788 14.31 -10.74 24.83
C ARG A 788 14.50 -10.78 26.35
N GLU A 789 15.58 -11.40 26.83
CA GLU A 789 15.93 -11.45 28.25
C GLU A 789 16.60 -10.15 28.75
N TYR A 790 17.03 -9.28 27.83
CA TYR A 790 17.79 -8.07 28.14
C TYR A 790 16.86 -6.85 28.00
N GLN A 791 16.74 -6.04 29.06
CA GLN A 791 15.94 -4.81 29.04
C GLN A 791 16.85 -3.59 28.92
N VAL A 792 16.50 -2.71 27.98
CA VAL A 792 17.10 -1.37 27.86
C VAL A 792 16.29 -0.40 28.70
N LYS A 793 16.97 0.42 29.51
CA LYS A 793 16.37 1.54 30.21
C LYS A 793 16.70 2.86 29.52
N LEU A 794 15.90 3.88 29.81
CA LEU A 794 16.18 5.26 29.44
C LEU A 794 16.49 6.04 30.71
N ARG A 795 17.67 6.65 30.78
CA ARG A 795 17.99 7.66 31.79
C ARG A 795 17.62 9.01 31.19
N VAL A 796 16.61 9.67 31.75
CA VAL A 796 16.06 10.92 31.24
C VAL A 796 16.40 12.04 32.22
N THR A 797 17.28 12.95 31.80
CA THR A 797 17.65 14.14 32.56
C THR A 797 16.82 15.32 32.08
N LYS A 798 16.06 15.91 33.00
CA LYS A 798 15.22 17.07 32.71
C LYS A 798 16.05 18.27 32.33
N VAL A 799 15.66 18.95 31.25
CA VAL A 799 16.29 20.20 30.81
C VAL A 799 15.28 21.32 30.95
N GLN A 800 15.64 22.36 31.71
CA GLN A 800 14.84 23.56 31.87
C GLN A 800 15.01 24.51 30.67
N PRO A 801 14.08 25.47 30.46
CA PRO A 801 14.19 26.43 29.34
C PRO A 801 15.44 27.32 29.35
N ASP A 802 16.08 27.51 30.52
CA ASP A 802 17.37 28.21 30.64
C ASP A 802 18.59 27.31 30.32
N GLY A 803 18.35 26.06 29.92
CA GLY A 803 19.36 25.06 29.63
C GLY A 803 19.90 24.31 30.85
N THR A 804 19.44 24.61 32.07
CA THR A 804 19.90 23.92 33.28
C THR A 804 19.36 22.49 33.37
N GLU A 805 20.17 21.59 33.93
CA GLU A 805 19.81 20.19 34.16
C GLU A 805 19.13 20.04 35.53
N GLY A 806 18.00 19.33 35.54
CA GLY A 806 17.19 19.07 36.71
C GLY A 806 17.19 17.60 37.13
N GLU A 807 16.04 17.12 37.59
CA GLU A 807 15.86 15.72 38.02
C GLU A 807 16.22 14.74 36.90
N THR A 808 16.88 13.64 37.27
CA THR A 808 17.14 12.51 36.37
C THR A 808 16.32 11.31 36.81
N VAL A 809 15.57 10.72 35.87
CA VAL A 809 14.64 9.61 36.11
C VAL A 809 15.01 8.44 35.22
N GLU A 810 15.08 7.22 35.76
CA GLU A 810 15.13 6.00 34.95
C GLU A 810 13.73 5.53 34.56
N ILE A 811 13.56 5.19 33.29
CA ILE A 811 12.33 4.66 32.70
C ILE A 811 12.61 3.27 32.15
N GLU A 812 11.75 2.31 32.49
CA GLU A 812 11.86 0.93 32.00
C GLU A 812 11.16 0.76 30.65
N THR A 813 11.82 0.06 29.72
CA THR A 813 11.26 -0.22 28.40
C THR A 813 11.33 -1.71 28.05
N VAL A 814 10.57 -2.12 27.05
CA VAL A 814 10.56 -3.47 26.47
C VAL A 814 10.67 -3.38 24.95
N HIS A 815 11.08 -4.47 24.30
CA HIS A 815 11.23 -4.53 22.84
C HIS A 815 10.94 -5.91 22.26
N THR A 816 10.71 -5.98 20.95
CA THR A 816 10.53 -7.23 20.19
C THR A 816 11.64 -7.44 19.15
N LEU A 817 12.87 -7.00 19.46
CA LEU A 817 14.05 -7.14 18.60
C LEU A 817 14.50 -8.61 18.53
N SER A 818 14.90 -9.06 17.34
CA SER A 818 15.51 -10.38 17.08
C SER A 818 17.01 -10.22 16.79
N LYS A 819 17.76 -11.33 16.72
CA LYS A 819 19.21 -11.31 16.38
C LYS A 819 19.45 -10.53 15.07
N THR A 820 18.64 -10.77 14.05
CA THR A 820 18.65 -10.06 12.75
C THR A 820 18.41 -8.55 12.88
N HIS A 821 17.40 -8.14 13.65
CA HIS A 821 17.13 -6.71 13.88
C HIS A 821 18.31 -5.99 14.55
N LEU A 822 19.01 -6.66 15.47
CA LEU A 822 20.17 -6.10 16.16
C LEU A 822 21.38 -5.97 15.24
N GLU A 823 21.53 -6.86 14.25
CA GLU A 823 22.55 -6.73 13.21
C GLU A 823 22.26 -5.53 12.29
N TRP A 824 21.01 -5.33 11.87
CA TRP A 824 20.60 -4.17 11.07
C TRP A 824 20.86 -2.84 11.81
N ILE A 825 20.49 -2.76 13.09
CA ILE A 825 20.72 -1.57 13.92
C ILE A 825 22.22 -1.34 14.10
N ARG A 826 23.01 -2.39 14.43
CA ARG A 826 24.47 -2.28 14.59
C ARG A 826 25.18 -1.84 13.31
N ALA A 827 24.73 -2.31 12.15
CA ALA A 827 25.27 -1.89 10.86
C ALA A 827 24.77 -0.50 10.40
N GLY A 828 23.77 0.08 11.07
CA GLY A 828 23.14 1.36 10.72
C GLY A 828 21.98 1.26 9.72
N SER A 829 21.81 0.11 9.06
CA SER A 829 20.61 -0.31 8.31
C SER A 829 20.72 -1.79 7.91
N ALA A 830 19.60 -2.40 7.51
CA ALA A 830 19.58 -3.74 6.89
C ALA A 830 20.39 -3.78 5.58
N LEU A 831 20.32 -2.72 4.78
CA LEU A 831 21.03 -2.60 3.51
C LEU A 831 22.56 -2.60 3.69
N ASN A 832 23.04 -2.04 4.81
CA ASN A 832 24.46 -2.07 5.16
C ASN A 832 24.94 -3.48 5.50
N VAL A 833 24.11 -4.32 6.14
CA VAL A 833 24.44 -5.74 6.38
C VAL A 833 24.59 -6.47 5.05
N THR A 834 23.62 -6.33 4.15
CA THR A 834 23.69 -6.92 2.80
C THR A 834 24.94 -6.47 2.05
N ARG A 835 25.28 -5.17 2.11
CA ARG A 835 26.49 -4.62 1.48
C ARG A 835 27.78 -5.23 2.05
N GLN A 836 27.87 -5.36 3.37
CA GLN A 836 29.03 -5.99 4.03
C GLN A 836 29.18 -7.46 3.62
N GLN A 837 28.08 -8.21 3.56
CA GLN A 837 28.06 -9.60 3.10
C GLN A 837 28.50 -9.73 1.62
N ALA A 838 27.97 -8.88 0.74
CA ALA A 838 28.33 -8.85 -0.68
C ALA A 838 29.83 -8.55 -0.91
N LEU A 839 30.38 -7.59 -0.16
CA LEU A 839 31.81 -7.25 -0.21
C LEU A 839 32.67 -8.41 0.30
N ALA A 840 32.28 -9.06 1.40
CA ALA A 840 33.00 -10.20 1.95
C ALA A 840 33.02 -11.41 1.00
N GLN A 841 31.88 -11.72 0.35
CA GLN A 841 31.80 -12.77 -0.67
C GLN A 841 32.67 -12.45 -1.89
N SER A 842 32.68 -11.18 -2.32
CA SER A 842 33.51 -10.73 -3.43
C SER A 842 35.02 -10.86 -3.13
N ALA A 843 35.44 -10.50 -1.92
CA ALA A 843 36.82 -10.67 -1.46
C ALA A 843 37.24 -12.15 -1.37
N GLN A 844 36.37 -13.01 -0.82
CA GLN A 844 36.63 -14.46 -0.78
C GLN A 844 36.76 -15.06 -2.20
N ALA A 845 35.97 -14.57 -3.16
CA ALA A 845 36.06 -15.00 -4.55
C ALA A 845 37.36 -14.52 -5.24
N SER A 846 37.84 -13.30 -4.95
CA SER A 846 39.14 -12.82 -5.47
C SER A 846 40.31 -13.55 -4.83
N ASP A 847 40.28 -13.80 -3.52
CA ASP A 847 41.34 -14.51 -2.80
C ASP A 847 41.43 -15.97 -3.27
N ALA A 848 40.30 -16.63 -3.52
CA ALA A 848 40.27 -17.96 -4.10
C ALA A 848 40.81 -17.99 -5.55
N ALA A 849 40.55 -16.94 -6.34
CA ALA A 849 41.08 -16.82 -7.70
C ALA A 849 42.59 -16.53 -7.73
N GLN A 850 43.09 -15.68 -6.82
CA GLN A 850 44.53 -15.41 -6.68
C GLN A 850 45.28 -16.61 -6.11
N GLY A 851 44.75 -17.27 -5.08
CA GLY A 851 45.32 -18.51 -4.54
C GLY A 851 45.38 -19.65 -5.57
N ALA A 852 44.45 -19.69 -6.53
CA ALA A 852 44.49 -20.61 -7.66
C ALA A 852 45.48 -20.20 -8.78
N ALA A 853 45.89 -18.93 -8.84
CA ALA A 853 46.88 -18.42 -9.79
C ALA A 853 48.32 -18.55 -9.25
N ASP A 854 48.53 -18.27 -7.96
CA ASP A 854 49.83 -18.38 -7.28
C ASP A 854 50.14 -19.84 -6.86
N GLY A 855 49.10 -20.68 -6.71
CA GLY A 855 49.19 -22.11 -6.41
C GLY A 855 49.65 -22.96 -7.59
N GLY A 856 50.90 -22.80 -8.02
CA GLY A 856 51.51 -23.52 -9.13
C GLY A 856 51.70 -25.03 -8.89
N ALA A 857 50.63 -25.82 -8.97
CA ALA A 857 50.69 -27.29 -9.05
C ALA A 857 49.52 -27.87 -9.87
N GLY A 858 49.84 -28.68 -10.88
CA GLY A 858 48.82 -29.38 -11.67
C GLY A 858 48.12 -30.52 -10.92
N SER A 859 46.94 -30.90 -11.43
CA SER A 859 46.24 -32.17 -11.16
C SER A 859 45.43 -32.40 -9.87
N VAL A 860 44.74 -31.39 -9.32
CA VAL A 860 43.55 -31.65 -8.45
C VAL A 860 42.31 -30.82 -8.84
N LEU A 861 42.08 -30.61 -10.13
CA LEU A 861 40.98 -29.78 -10.66
C LEU A 861 39.73 -30.60 -11.06
N LYS A 862 39.18 -31.39 -10.12
CA LYS A 862 37.87 -32.07 -10.27
C LYS A 862 36.97 -32.16 -9.04
N SER A 863 37.44 -31.82 -7.82
CA SER A 863 36.61 -31.87 -6.59
C SER A 863 36.19 -30.49 -6.05
N ALA A 864 37.03 -29.46 -6.15
CA ALA A 864 36.75 -28.13 -5.57
C ALA A 864 35.52 -27.42 -6.19
N VAL A 865 35.28 -27.62 -7.49
CA VAL A 865 34.18 -26.96 -8.23
C VAL A 865 32.79 -27.45 -7.78
N ALA A 866 32.69 -28.63 -7.15
CA ALA A 866 31.42 -29.18 -6.67
C ALA A 866 30.96 -28.58 -5.32
N ALA A 867 31.87 -28.02 -4.51
CA ALA A 867 31.55 -27.48 -3.20
C ALA A 867 31.06 -26.01 -3.26
N GLY A 868 31.69 -25.18 -4.10
CA GLY A 868 31.28 -23.77 -4.27
C GLY A 868 29.89 -23.59 -4.91
N ALA A 869 29.47 -24.52 -5.76
CA ALA A 869 28.18 -24.50 -6.45
C ALA A 869 26.95 -24.80 -5.54
N ALA A 870 27.17 -25.09 -4.25
CA ALA A 870 26.10 -25.21 -3.26
C ALA A 870 25.81 -23.90 -2.51
N ALA A 871 26.77 -22.97 -2.46
CA ALA A 871 26.64 -21.68 -1.79
C ALA A 871 26.09 -20.58 -2.72
N ILE A 872 26.18 -20.78 -4.04
CA ILE A 872 25.67 -19.86 -5.06
C ILE A 872 24.47 -20.53 -5.74
N GLY A 873 23.28 -19.95 -5.57
CA GLY A 873 22.01 -20.47 -6.12
C GLY A 873 21.85 -20.38 -7.64
N VAL A 874 22.94 -20.45 -8.40
CA VAL A 874 22.99 -20.28 -9.86
C VAL A 874 23.45 -21.59 -10.51
N ARG A 875 22.53 -22.33 -11.13
CA ARG A 875 22.88 -23.47 -11.99
C ARG A 875 23.08 -23.01 -13.43
N SER A 876 24.33 -22.84 -13.84
CA SER A 876 24.68 -22.83 -15.27
C SER A 876 24.66 -24.27 -15.80
N PHE A 877 23.79 -24.53 -16.78
CA PHE A 877 23.75 -25.82 -17.48
C PHE A 877 24.48 -25.72 -18.82
N HIS A 878 25.59 -26.44 -18.97
CA HIS A 878 26.26 -26.61 -20.26
C HIS A 878 25.64 -27.78 -21.04
N THR A 879 24.97 -27.47 -22.15
CA THR A 879 24.63 -28.44 -23.19
C THR A 879 25.85 -28.68 -24.09
N ARG A 880 26.32 -29.92 -24.17
CA ARG A 880 27.37 -30.33 -25.12
C ARG A 880 26.80 -30.34 -26.55
N ALA A 881 27.19 -29.37 -27.37
CA ALA A 881 27.12 -29.46 -28.83
C ALA A 881 28.55 -29.54 -29.39
N SER A 882 28.85 -30.62 -30.13
CA SER A 882 30.16 -30.87 -30.71
C SER A 882 30.30 -30.17 -32.07
N LEU A 883 31.14 -29.14 -32.16
CA LEU A 883 31.60 -28.60 -33.45
C LEU A 883 33.13 -28.47 -33.47
N ARG A 884 33.73 -28.89 -34.58
CA ARG A 884 35.18 -28.85 -34.84
C ARG A 884 35.60 -27.42 -35.21
N PRO A 885 36.84 -26.99 -34.93
CA PRO A 885 37.35 -25.70 -35.36
C PRO A 885 37.70 -25.71 -36.85
N ILE A 886 37.41 -24.61 -37.55
CA ILE A 886 38.05 -24.24 -38.81
C ILE A 886 38.70 -22.86 -38.59
N SER A 887 39.98 -22.76 -38.93
CA SER A 887 40.82 -21.58 -38.72
C SER A 887 41.12 -20.85 -40.01
N SER A 888 40.88 -19.54 -40.05
CA SER A 888 41.53 -18.58 -40.96
C SER A 888 41.26 -17.16 -40.41
N SER A 889 42.21 -16.43 -39.82
CA SER A 889 43.32 -15.71 -40.46
C SER A 889 42.87 -14.81 -41.63
N GLY A 890 42.77 -13.49 -41.37
CA GLY A 890 42.47 -12.48 -42.39
C GLY A 890 42.56 -11.06 -41.81
N SER A 891 43.63 -10.34 -42.18
CA SER A 891 43.92 -8.97 -41.73
C SER A 891 43.65 -7.93 -42.83
N SER A 892 43.68 -6.63 -42.48
CA SER A 892 43.66 -5.44 -43.37
C SER A 892 42.28 -5.07 -44.00
N SER A 893 41.97 -3.82 -44.39
CA SER A 893 42.44 -2.48 -43.96
C SER A 893 41.63 -1.36 -44.66
N GLY A 894 41.27 -0.28 -43.94
CA GLY A 894 40.77 0.99 -44.51
C GLY A 894 39.33 0.98 -45.08
N SER A 895 38.68 2.12 -45.36
CA SER A 895 38.90 3.53 -44.95
C SER A 895 37.65 4.38 -45.27
N GLN A 896 37.56 5.62 -44.75
CA GLN A 896 36.52 6.65 -45.00
C GLN A 896 35.12 6.32 -44.41
N ALA A 897 34.55 6.98 -43.39
CA ALA A 897 34.51 8.37 -42.93
C ALA A 897 33.52 9.29 -43.68
N GLN A 898 32.43 9.71 -43.00
CA GLN A 898 32.06 11.13 -42.88
C GLN A 898 31.00 11.41 -41.78
N GLN A 899 31.31 12.44 -40.98
CA GLN A 899 30.40 13.39 -40.32
C GLN A 899 29.27 12.90 -39.39
N ARG A 900 29.51 13.01 -38.08
CA ARG A 900 28.59 13.72 -37.17
C ARG A 900 29.35 14.84 -36.46
N ARG A 901 28.72 16.02 -36.36
CA ARG A 901 29.28 17.22 -35.72
C ARG A 901 29.33 17.02 -34.21
N GLY A 902 30.48 17.29 -33.61
CA GLY A 902 30.58 17.42 -32.15
C GLY A 902 30.19 18.82 -31.68
N TYR A 903 29.77 18.92 -30.41
CA TYR A 903 29.99 20.11 -29.60
C TYR A 903 30.93 19.72 -28.46
N ALA A 904 32.00 20.48 -28.28
CA ALA A 904 33.07 20.14 -27.35
C ALA A 904 32.70 20.49 -25.91
N SER A 905 33.02 19.58 -24.98
CA SER A 905 32.95 19.83 -23.54
C SER A 905 34.16 20.66 -23.09
N THR A 906 33.91 21.91 -22.68
CA THR A 906 34.88 22.67 -21.88
C THR A 906 34.79 22.21 -20.42
N ALA A 907 35.58 21.21 -20.06
CA ALA A 907 35.71 20.75 -18.68
C ALA A 907 36.47 21.80 -17.83
N SER A 908 35.76 22.50 -16.95
CA SER A 908 36.38 23.30 -15.90
C SER A 908 36.94 22.39 -14.81
N LYS A 909 38.27 22.35 -14.68
CA LYS A 909 38.94 21.72 -13.52
C LYS A 909 38.84 22.64 -12.32
N THR A 910 37.79 22.50 -11.51
CA THR A 910 37.79 22.98 -10.12
C THR A 910 37.85 21.78 -9.18
N GLY A 911 39.03 21.52 -8.63
CA GLY A 911 39.25 20.49 -7.61
C GLY A 911 38.62 20.92 -6.29
N GLY A 912 37.32 20.65 -6.13
CA GLY A 912 36.64 20.67 -4.84
C GLY A 912 36.22 19.25 -4.48
N THR A 913 36.71 18.74 -3.35
CA THR A 913 36.16 17.51 -2.76
C THR A 913 34.73 17.81 -2.31
N THR A 914 33.74 17.35 -3.09
CA THR A 914 32.33 17.40 -2.70
C THR A 914 32.15 16.63 -1.41
N LEU A 915 31.83 17.33 -0.32
CA LEU A 915 31.52 16.71 0.96
C LEU A 915 30.33 15.75 0.80
N ASN A 916 30.32 14.69 1.59
CA ASN A 916 29.23 13.71 1.60
C ASN A 916 27.91 14.43 1.98
N PRO A 917 26.76 14.21 1.29
CA PRO A 917 25.46 14.78 1.70
C PRO A 917 24.98 14.39 3.11
N ASN A 918 25.61 13.39 3.74
CA ASN A 918 25.44 13.03 5.15
C ASN A 918 26.51 13.63 6.11
N ASP A 919 27.49 14.40 5.62
CA ASP A 919 28.47 15.13 6.43
C ASP A 919 27.82 16.37 7.08
N PRO A 920 28.00 16.64 8.39
CA PRO A 920 27.46 17.83 9.04
C PRO A 920 27.87 19.17 8.42
N ARG A 921 28.97 19.20 7.66
CA ARG A 921 29.52 20.40 7.00
C ARG A 921 29.06 20.55 5.54
N TYR A 922 28.23 19.63 5.04
CA TYR A 922 27.71 19.72 3.68
C TYR A 922 26.70 20.86 3.55
N VAL A 923 27.00 21.81 2.67
CA VAL A 923 26.09 22.89 2.26
C VAL A 923 25.59 22.55 0.86
N ALA A 924 24.29 22.29 0.73
CA ALA A 924 23.67 21.98 -0.56
C ALA A 924 23.78 23.19 -1.53
N PRO A 925 23.88 22.95 -2.85
CA PRO A 925 23.72 24.00 -3.85
C PRO A 925 22.38 24.73 -3.66
N ALA A 926 22.36 26.04 -3.97
CA ALA A 926 21.12 26.82 -3.92
C ALA A 926 20.05 26.19 -4.81
N ALA A 927 18.82 26.09 -4.29
CA ALA A 927 17.69 25.57 -5.03
C ALA A 927 17.36 26.47 -6.24
N ASP A 928 16.68 25.93 -7.26
CA ASP A 928 16.19 26.79 -8.33
C ASP A 928 15.18 27.83 -7.81
N ALA A 929 15.12 28.99 -8.46
CA ALA A 929 14.27 30.10 -8.03
C ALA A 929 12.78 29.74 -7.98
N ARG A 930 12.35 28.66 -8.66
CA ARG A 930 10.98 28.16 -8.67
C ARG A 930 10.66 27.36 -7.41
N THR A 931 11.62 26.56 -6.93
CA THR A 931 11.56 25.79 -5.69
C THR A 931 11.63 26.73 -4.48
N GLU A 932 12.44 27.79 -4.57
CA GLU A 932 12.55 28.81 -3.54
C GLU A 932 11.29 29.70 -3.46
N ALA A 933 10.71 30.07 -4.61
CA ALA A 933 9.39 30.72 -4.67
C ALA A 933 8.27 29.84 -4.09
N LEU A 934 8.27 28.52 -4.38
CA LEU A 934 7.31 27.59 -3.78
C LEU A 934 7.50 27.45 -2.26
N ARG A 935 8.74 27.44 -1.75
CA ARG A 935 9.00 27.50 -0.30
C ARG A 935 8.41 28.76 0.32
N ALA A 936 8.60 29.93 -0.29
CA ALA A 936 8.06 31.20 0.22
C ALA A 936 6.51 31.25 0.22
N ILE A 937 5.86 30.53 -0.69
CA ILE A 937 4.39 30.40 -0.76
C ILE A 937 3.85 29.44 0.33
N VAL A 938 4.58 28.35 0.63
CA VAL A 938 4.14 27.32 1.60
C VAL A 938 4.54 27.66 3.04
N PHE A 939 5.65 28.37 3.23
CA PHE A 939 6.22 28.74 4.53
C PHE A 939 6.64 30.22 4.56
N PRO A 940 5.70 31.17 4.72
CA PRO A 940 6.03 32.59 4.80
C PRO A 940 6.82 32.90 6.08
N ASN A 941 7.96 33.57 5.92
CA ASN A 941 8.84 33.92 7.05
C ASN A 941 8.16 34.93 7.99
N ARG A 942 8.14 34.59 9.29
CA ARG A 942 7.54 35.37 10.38
C ARG A 942 7.95 36.85 10.39
N ALA A 943 9.22 37.17 10.13
CA ALA A 943 9.70 38.55 10.11
C ALA A 943 9.08 39.39 8.98
N ALA A 944 8.74 38.77 7.84
CA ALA A 944 8.05 39.44 6.74
C ALA A 944 6.56 39.65 7.05
N VAL A 945 5.92 38.68 7.73
CA VAL A 945 4.53 38.79 8.18
C VAL A 945 4.39 39.87 9.26
N GLU A 946 5.28 39.90 10.25
CA GLU A 946 5.28 40.91 11.32
C GLU A 946 5.53 42.33 10.75
N GLN A 947 6.48 42.52 9.81
CA GLN A 947 6.62 43.80 9.10
C GLN A 947 5.38 44.20 8.28
N GLN A 948 4.68 43.23 7.67
CA GLN A 948 3.47 43.49 6.90
C GLN A 948 2.28 43.85 7.81
N GLU A 949 2.20 43.26 9.00
CA GLU A 949 1.25 43.65 10.05
C GLU A 949 1.55 45.02 10.67
N GLU A 950 2.82 45.36 10.93
CA GLU A 950 3.20 46.68 11.40
C GLU A 950 2.88 47.77 10.37
N ARG A 951 3.16 47.52 9.08
CA ARG A 951 2.74 48.42 7.99
C ARG A 951 1.23 48.60 7.96
N LYS A 952 0.46 47.51 8.05
CA LYS A 952 -1.02 47.56 8.14
C LYS A 952 -1.52 48.29 9.40
N LYS A 953 -0.86 48.14 10.55
CA LYS A 953 -1.19 48.87 11.80
C LYS A 953 -0.89 50.37 11.66
N ALA A 954 0.24 50.75 11.07
CA ALA A 954 0.58 52.14 10.79
C ALA A 954 -0.39 52.79 9.79
N GLU A 955 -0.77 52.06 8.74
CA GLU A 955 -1.75 52.49 7.74
C GLU A 955 -3.16 52.63 8.34
N MET A 956 -3.61 51.68 9.16
CA MET A 956 -4.86 51.76 9.94
C MET A 956 -4.87 52.89 10.97
N ALA A 957 -3.74 53.19 11.62
CA ALA A 957 -3.62 54.33 12.52
C ALA A 957 -3.73 55.65 11.75
N ARG A 958 -3.11 55.74 10.57
CA ARG A 958 -3.19 56.89 9.67
C ARG A 958 -4.60 57.10 9.12
N LEU A 959 -5.33 56.02 8.83
CA LEU A 959 -6.74 56.07 8.40
C LEU A 959 -7.72 56.45 9.53
N LYS A 960 -7.40 56.14 10.80
CA LYS A 960 -8.24 56.49 11.96
C LYS A 960 -8.03 57.91 12.52
N GLY A 961 -6.95 58.60 12.11
CA GLY A 961 -6.64 59.97 12.58
C GLY A 961 -7.37 61.11 11.85
N GLY A 962 -8.12 60.82 10.77
CA GLY A 962 -8.62 61.82 9.83
C GLY A 962 -10.12 62.14 9.92
N SER A 963 -10.59 62.75 11.02
CA SER A 963 -11.97 63.29 11.08
C SER A 963 -12.13 64.52 11.97
N SER A 964 -11.73 65.70 11.47
CA SER A 964 -12.39 66.95 11.88
C SER A 964 -12.34 68.04 10.79
N LYS A 965 -13.54 68.46 10.37
CA LYS A 965 -13.97 69.80 9.95
C LYS A 965 -13.24 70.60 8.84
N SER A 966 -14.02 70.81 7.78
CA SER A 966 -14.34 72.11 7.11
C SER A 966 -13.34 72.81 6.19
N SER A 967 -13.86 73.09 4.98
CA SER A 967 -13.71 74.30 4.14
C SER A 967 -12.36 74.62 3.48
N GLY A 968 -12.42 75.11 2.23
CA GLY A 968 -11.40 76.03 1.70
C GLY A 968 -10.64 75.57 0.45
N SER A 969 -11.20 75.86 -0.73
CA SER A 969 -10.54 76.38 -1.95
C SER A 969 -9.03 76.18 -2.24
N LYS A 970 -8.78 75.83 -3.51
CA LYS A 970 -7.73 76.36 -4.44
C LYS A 970 -6.25 75.92 -4.34
N LYS A 971 -5.78 75.46 -5.53
CA LYS A 971 -4.52 75.79 -6.26
C LYS A 971 -3.14 75.35 -5.72
N GLU A 972 -2.37 74.79 -6.67
CA GLU A 972 -0.92 75.02 -6.94
C GLU A 972 0.11 74.63 -5.84
N ALA A 973 1.39 74.37 -6.12
CA ALA A 973 2.12 73.81 -7.27
C ALA A 973 3.61 73.64 -6.84
N ALA A 974 4.42 72.85 -7.57
CA ALA A 974 5.90 72.93 -7.60
C ALA A 974 6.68 72.58 -6.29
N ALA A 975 7.99 72.27 -6.27
CA ALA A 975 8.95 71.73 -7.27
C ALA A 975 10.27 71.31 -6.56
N ALA A 976 11.29 70.92 -7.34
CA ALA A 976 12.72 70.69 -7.01
C ALA A 976 13.03 69.38 -6.22
N ALA A 977 13.81 68.41 -6.72
CA ALA A 977 15.17 68.37 -7.33
C ALA A 977 16.28 68.17 -6.28
N GLY A 978 17.28 67.29 -6.47
CA GLY A 978 17.47 66.29 -7.54
C GLY A 978 18.81 65.54 -7.45
N THR A 979 19.08 64.62 -8.42
CA THR A 979 20.40 64.12 -8.89
C THR A 979 21.34 63.38 -7.91
N SER A 980 22.12 62.33 -8.27
CA SER A 980 22.53 61.80 -9.60
C SER A 980 23.02 60.33 -9.59
N SER A 981 22.89 59.66 -10.76
CA SER A 981 23.77 58.60 -11.33
C SER A 981 23.99 57.25 -10.61
N SER A 982 24.33 56.12 -11.29
CA SER A 982 23.84 55.51 -12.53
C SER A 982 24.58 54.17 -12.81
N SER A 983 23.86 53.08 -13.05
CA SER A 983 24.21 52.07 -14.09
C SER A 983 22.99 51.17 -14.34
N SER A 984 22.82 50.63 -15.56
CA SER A 984 21.53 50.09 -16.02
C SER A 984 21.65 48.80 -16.82
N LEU A 985 20.80 47.82 -16.51
CA LEU A 985 20.62 46.59 -17.27
C LEU A 985 19.67 46.78 -18.49
N PRO A 986 19.76 45.94 -19.54
CA PRO A 986 19.08 46.13 -20.82
C PRO A 986 17.57 45.87 -20.81
N ALA A 987 16.87 46.36 -21.85
CA ALA A 987 15.41 46.42 -21.91
C ALA A 987 14.66 45.07 -21.92
N ALA A 988 15.30 43.95 -22.28
CA ALA A 988 14.66 42.64 -22.33
C ALA A 988 14.21 42.14 -20.94
N GLU A 989 14.97 42.46 -19.87
CA GLU A 989 14.62 42.06 -18.50
C GLU A 989 13.42 42.86 -17.95
N ARG A 990 13.18 44.08 -18.46
CA ARG A 990 12.04 44.91 -18.03
C ARG A 990 10.70 44.33 -18.49
N GLN A 991 10.67 43.65 -19.64
CA GLN A 991 9.44 43.06 -20.16
C GLN A 991 9.09 41.74 -19.46
N ALA A 992 10.09 40.99 -18.98
CA ALA A 992 9.87 39.82 -18.12
C ALA A 992 9.35 40.19 -16.72
N LEU A 993 9.86 41.27 -16.12
CA LEU A 993 9.41 41.76 -14.82
C LEU A 993 8.02 42.41 -14.84
N ALA A 994 7.60 42.98 -15.97
CA ALA A 994 6.26 43.57 -16.12
C ALA A 994 5.14 42.51 -16.12
N VAL A 995 5.35 41.37 -16.80
CA VAL A 995 4.35 40.28 -16.87
C VAL A 995 4.27 39.48 -15.56
N GLY A 996 5.34 39.44 -14.76
CA GLY A 996 5.36 38.77 -13.46
C GLY A 996 4.57 39.48 -12.35
N ALA A 997 4.19 40.75 -12.53
CA ALA A 997 3.56 41.57 -11.50
C ALA A 997 2.01 41.45 -11.46
N GLU A 998 1.35 41.14 -12.58
CA GLU A 998 -0.13 41.07 -12.65
C GLU A 998 -0.71 39.72 -12.18
N VAL A 999 0.12 38.72 -11.88
CA VAL A 999 -0.33 37.42 -11.34
C VAL A 999 -0.34 37.40 -9.79
N LEU A 1000 0.13 38.47 -9.14
CA LEU A 1000 0.27 38.57 -7.67
C LEU A 1000 -0.75 39.52 -7.02
N SER A 1001 -2.03 39.36 -7.35
CA SER A 1001 -3.11 39.98 -6.56
C SER A 1001 -4.40 39.13 -6.51
N TYR A 1002 -4.39 38.06 -5.71
CA TYR A 1002 -5.65 37.61 -5.11
C TYR A 1002 -6.04 38.61 -4.02
N PRO A 1003 -7.23 39.24 -4.06
CA PRO A 1003 -7.65 40.18 -3.02
C PRO A 1003 -7.66 39.51 -1.65
N THR A 1004 -7.21 40.24 -0.63
CA THR A 1004 -7.22 39.78 0.78
C THR A 1004 -8.60 39.28 1.20
N GLU A 1005 -9.67 39.85 0.63
CA GLU A 1005 -11.07 39.46 0.81
C GLU A 1005 -11.36 38.01 0.40
N VAL A 1006 -10.64 37.42 -0.56
CA VAL A 1006 -10.82 36.01 -0.95
C VAL A 1006 -10.21 35.09 0.10
N HIS A 1007 -9.02 35.41 0.61
CA HIS A 1007 -8.40 34.67 1.70
C HIS A 1007 -9.23 34.79 2.99
N ASP A 1008 -9.65 36.01 3.36
CA ASP A 1008 -10.53 36.26 4.50
C ASP A 1008 -11.88 35.56 4.36
N THR A 1009 -12.47 35.54 3.15
CA THR A 1009 -13.71 34.80 2.87
C THR A 1009 -13.49 33.29 2.99
N ILE A 1010 -12.38 32.73 2.50
CA ILE A 1010 -12.05 31.31 2.65
C ILE A 1010 -11.82 30.94 4.12
N VAL A 1011 -11.08 31.75 4.87
CA VAL A 1011 -10.84 31.54 6.31
C VAL A 1011 -12.14 31.68 7.11
N ARG A 1012 -12.96 32.71 6.84
CA ARG A 1012 -14.28 32.87 7.47
C ARG A 1012 -15.21 31.71 7.10
N ALA A 1013 -15.25 31.27 5.84
CA ALA A 1013 -16.03 30.12 5.40
C ALA A 1013 -15.55 28.82 6.08
N HIS A 1014 -14.25 28.61 6.23
CA HIS A 1014 -13.69 27.45 6.94
C HIS A 1014 -14.03 27.49 8.44
N LEU A 1015 -13.95 28.65 9.08
CA LEU A 1015 -14.33 28.84 10.49
C LEU A 1015 -15.85 28.69 10.68
N LEU A 1016 -16.67 29.20 9.75
CA LEU A 1016 -18.12 29.03 9.75
C LEU A 1016 -18.50 27.56 9.54
N GLN A 1017 -17.84 26.86 8.62
CA GLN A 1017 -18.02 25.44 8.35
C GLN A 1017 -17.61 24.60 9.57
N ARG A 1018 -16.46 24.88 10.22
CA ARG A 1018 -16.08 24.22 11.48
C ARG A 1018 -17.07 24.50 12.60
N ARG A 1019 -17.60 25.73 12.68
CA ARG A 1019 -18.64 26.10 13.66
C ARG A 1019 -19.94 25.34 13.40
N GLN A 1020 -20.42 25.30 12.17
CA GLN A 1020 -21.61 24.54 11.75
C GLN A 1020 -21.41 23.03 11.98
N GLN A 1021 -20.24 22.47 11.68
CA GLN A 1021 -19.90 21.07 11.98
C GLN A 1021 -19.92 20.80 13.49
N ARG A 1022 -19.40 21.71 14.32
CA ARG A 1022 -19.42 21.60 15.79
C ARG A 1022 -20.83 21.74 16.35
N GLU A 1023 -21.63 22.65 15.81
CA GLU A 1023 -23.04 22.86 16.19
C GLU A 1023 -23.91 21.66 15.76
N ALA A 1024 -23.70 21.11 14.55
CA ALA A 1024 -24.36 19.89 14.07
C ALA A 1024 -23.96 18.65 14.89
N LEU A 1025 -22.67 18.50 15.23
CA LEU A 1025 -22.18 17.43 16.11
C LEU A 1025 -22.77 17.56 17.52
N ASN A 1026 -22.80 18.76 18.09
CA ASN A 1026 -23.42 19.00 19.40
C ASN A 1026 -24.92 18.73 19.37
N ALA A 1027 -25.64 19.17 18.33
CA ALA A 1027 -27.06 18.87 18.15
C ALA A 1027 -27.31 17.36 18.02
N GLU A 1028 -26.44 16.63 17.32
CA GLU A 1028 -26.54 15.17 17.21
C GLU A 1028 -26.21 14.45 18.52
N LEU A 1029 -25.21 14.93 19.28
CA LEU A 1029 -24.92 14.43 20.62
C LEU A 1029 -26.10 14.66 21.59
N VAL A 1030 -26.75 15.83 21.51
CA VAL A 1030 -27.97 16.14 22.27
C VAL A 1030 -29.13 15.22 21.85
N ARG A 1031 -29.37 15.01 20.54
CA ARG A 1031 -30.41 14.08 20.04
C ARG A 1031 -30.15 12.62 20.42
N ARG A 1032 -28.89 12.16 20.41
CA ARG A 1032 -28.52 10.80 20.86
C ARG A 1032 -28.69 10.65 22.36
N LYS A 1033 -28.27 11.65 23.15
CA LYS A 1033 -28.50 11.68 24.59
C LYS A 1033 -30.00 11.65 24.93
N ALA A 1034 -30.82 12.44 24.24
CA ALA A 1034 -32.27 12.46 24.44
C ALA A 1034 -32.91 11.10 24.16
N ARG A 1035 -32.63 10.50 22.98
CA ARG A 1035 -33.10 9.14 22.63
C ARG A 1035 -32.65 8.07 23.61
N MET A 1036 -31.42 8.18 24.14
CA MET A 1036 -30.90 7.26 25.16
C MET A 1036 -31.59 7.44 26.52
N ASP A 1037 -31.78 8.68 26.98
CA ASP A 1037 -32.47 8.96 28.23
C ASP A 1037 -33.97 8.57 28.16
N GLU A 1038 -34.56 8.61 26.97
CA GLU A 1038 -35.90 8.10 26.65
C GLU A 1038 -35.96 6.57 26.63
N ALA A 1039 -35.06 5.88 25.93
CA ALA A 1039 -34.99 4.42 25.92
C ALA A 1039 -34.70 3.81 27.30
N VAL A 1040 -33.91 4.50 28.14
CA VAL A 1040 -33.68 4.11 29.54
C VAL A 1040 -34.92 4.35 30.41
N ARG A 1041 -35.77 5.31 30.07
CA ARG A 1041 -37.07 5.55 30.73
C ARG A 1041 -38.09 4.50 30.32
N ASP A 1042 -38.22 4.25 29.01
CA ASP A 1042 -39.07 3.20 28.46
C ASP A 1042 -38.74 1.83 29.06
N LEU A 1043 -37.46 1.43 29.08
CA LEU A 1043 -37.02 0.20 29.75
C LEU A 1043 -37.40 0.14 31.25
N ARG A 1044 -37.37 1.28 31.94
CA ARG A 1044 -37.76 1.37 33.36
C ARG A 1044 -39.27 1.22 33.56
N GLU A 1045 -40.07 1.59 32.57
CA GLU A 1045 -41.53 1.56 32.61
C GLU A 1045 -42.09 0.24 32.04
N THR A 1046 -41.42 -0.38 31.07
CA THR A 1046 -41.87 -1.62 30.40
C THR A 1046 -41.28 -2.92 30.99
N ASP A 1047 -40.03 -2.95 31.47
CA ASP A 1047 -39.45 -4.11 32.19
C ASP A 1047 -38.62 -3.66 33.41
N VAL A 1048 -39.34 -3.26 34.48
CA VAL A 1048 -38.79 -2.87 35.79
C VAL A 1048 -37.79 -3.90 36.33
N GLY A 1049 -38.04 -5.19 36.08
CA GLY A 1049 -37.18 -6.30 36.50
C GLY A 1049 -35.82 -6.26 35.81
N LEU A 1050 -35.80 -6.18 34.49
CA LEU A 1050 -34.57 -6.04 33.70
C LEU A 1050 -33.81 -4.75 34.03
N PHE A 1051 -34.53 -3.64 34.26
CA PHE A 1051 -33.96 -2.36 34.65
C PHE A 1051 -33.20 -2.43 36.00
N GLU A 1052 -33.80 -3.00 37.05
CA GLU A 1052 -33.11 -3.17 38.34
C GLU A 1052 -32.04 -4.28 38.31
N ALA A 1053 -32.25 -5.36 37.54
CA ALA A 1053 -31.28 -6.43 37.36
C ALA A 1053 -30.01 -6.00 36.59
N ALA A 1054 -30.09 -4.92 35.80
CA ALA A 1054 -28.95 -4.28 35.15
C ALA A 1054 -28.21 -3.27 36.06
N ARG A 1055 -28.89 -2.71 37.06
CA ARG A 1055 -28.29 -1.80 38.05
C ARG A 1055 -27.38 -2.55 39.04
N TYR A 1056 -27.75 -3.75 39.48
CA TYR A 1056 -27.04 -4.51 40.52
C TYR A 1056 -26.20 -5.69 40.01
N ARG A 1057 -25.04 -5.91 40.66
CA ARG A 1057 -24.15 -7.05 40.39
C ARG A 1057 -24.71 -8.29 41.11
N VAL A 1058 -25.39 -9.17 40.37
CA VAL A 1058 -25.60 -10.57 40.78
C VAL A 1058 -24.74 -11.43 39.85
N GLN A 1059 -23.85 -12.25 40.43
CA GLN A 1059 -23.06 -13.24 39.69
C GLN A 1059 -24.01 -14.17 38.92
N PHE A 1060 -23.65 -14.55 37.69
CA PHE A 1060 -24.55 -15.28 36.78
C PHE A 1060 -25.19 -16.53 37.44
N GLY A 1061 -24.39 -17.35 38.13
CA GLY A 1061 -24.86 -18.53 38.87
C GLY A 1061 -25.65 -18.28 40.16
N ARG A 1062 -26.03 -17.03 40.47
CA ARG A 1062 -26.96 -16.67 41.57
C ARG A 1062 -28.29 -16.08 41.08
N ARG A 1063 -28.53 -16.08 39.77
CA ARG A 1063 -29.82 -15.70 39.13
C ARG A 1063 -30.75 -16.90 39.03
N THR A 1064 -32.06 -16.71 38.91
CA THR A 1064 -32.97 -17.86 38.72
C THR A 1064 -32.77 -18.50 37.33
N PRO A 1065 -33.14 -19.78 37.14
CA PRO A 1065 -33.03 -20.44 35.84
C PRO A 1065 -33.73 -19.67 34.71
N GLU A 1066 -34.88 -19.06 35.00
CA GLU A 1066 -35.67 -18.25 34.06
C GLU A 1066 -34.93 -16.96 33.67
N GLU A 1067 -34.30 -16.26 34.62
CA GLU A 1067 -33.48 -15.08 34.34
C GLU A 1067 -32.22 -15.43 33.53
N GLN A 1068 -31.55 -16.54 33.85
CA GLN A 1068 -30.38 -17.01 33.10
C GLN A 1068 -30.77 -17.37 31.66
N LYS A 1069 -31.88 -18.09 31.48
CA LYS A 1069 -32.44 -18.44 30.18
C LYS A 1069 -32.77 -17.19 29.36
N ARG A 1070 -33.47 -16.21 29.94
CA ARG A 1070 -33.85 -14.97 29.23
C ARG A 1070 -32.62 -14.13 28.82
N LEU A 1071 -31.54 -14.14 29.61
CA LEU A 1071 -30.27 -13.49 29.25
C LEU A 1071 -29.50 -14.23 28.13
N ILE A 1072 -29.63 -15.55 28.04
CA ILE A 1072 -29.07 -16.37 26.95
C ILE A 1072 -29.89 -16.18 25.66
N GLU A 1073 -31.23 -16.19 25.76
CA GLU A 1073 -32.14 -15.96 24.62
C GLU A 1073 -31.99 -14.56 24.01
N LEU A 1074 -31.67 -13.55 24.82
CA LEU A 1074 -31.34 -12.19 24.37
C LEU A 1074 -29.88 -12.03 23.91
N GLY A 1075 -29.06 -13.10 23.91
CA GLY A 1075 -27.68 -13.07 23.44
C GLY A 1075 -26.69 -12.28 24.32
N ILE A 1076 -27.09 -11.93 25.56
CA ILE A 1076 -26.31 -11.07 26.47
C ILE A 1076 -25.22 -11.88 27.18
N VAL A 1077 -25.43 -13.19 27.41
CA VAL A 1077 -24.46 -14.11 28.01
C VAL A 1077 -24.52 -15.45 27.28
N SER A 1078 -23.36 -16.02 26.94
CA SER A 1078 -23.28 -17.37 26.35
C SER A 1078 -23.55 -18.46 27.41
N PRO A 1079 -24.17 -19.60 27.06
CA PRO A 1079 -24.39 -20.70 28.00
C PRO A 1079 -23.06 -21.31 28.46
N PRO A 1080 -22.92 -21.68 29.75
CA PRO A 1080 -21.68 -22.26 30.27
C PRO A 1080 -21.47 -23.70 29.80
N HIS A 1081 -20.25 -24.05 29.38
CA HIS A 1081 -19.86 -25.43 29.11
C HIS A 1081 -19.73 -26.24 30.41
N ALA A 1082 -20.13 -27.51 30.37
CA ALA A 1082 -19.99 -28.44 31.50
C ALA A 1082 -18.51 -28.77 31.77
N PRO A 1083 -18.03 -28.72 33.02
CA PRO A 1083 -16.62 -28.96 33.34
C PRO A 1083 -16.30 -30.46 33.48
N SER A 1084 -15.16 -30.88 32.92
CA SER A 1084 -14.52 -32.16 33.23
C SER A 1084 -13.81 -32.09 34.58
N ALA A 1085 -13.97 -33.11 35.43
CA ALA A 1085 -13.31 -33.17 36.73
C ALA A 1085 -11.82 -33.56 36.61
N THR A 1086 -10.93 -32.85 37.33
CA THR A 1086 -9.94 -33.41 38.30
C THR A 1086 -9.10 -32.29 38.95
N ALA A 1087 -8.76 -32.47 40.24
CA ALA A 1087 -7.81 -31.71 41.08
C ALA A 1087 -8.07 -30.19 41.28
N GLY A 1088 -8.06 -29.60 42.48
CA GLY A 1088 -7.88 -30.12 43.84
C GLY A 1088 -6.64 -29.56 44.54
N GLY A 1089 -6.80 -28.54 45.40
CA GLY A 1089 -5.74 -28.13 46.34
C GLY A 1089 -5.74 -26.67 46.83
N ALA A 1090 -5.92 -26.53 48.15
CA ALA A 1090 -5.42 -25.47 49.05
C ALA A 1090 -6.01 -24.04 49.03
N ASP A 1091 -6.61 -23.67 50.16
CA ASP A 1091 -6.96 -22.32 50.59
C ASP A 1091 -5.74 -21.50 51.06
N GLY A 1092 -5.90 -20.17 51.13
CA GLY A 1092 -4.93 -19.26 51.75
C GLY A 1092 -5.50 -17.85 51.94
N GLU A 1093 -5.93 -17.53 53.16
CA GLU A 1093 -6.39 -16.19 53.54
C GLU A 1093 -5.23 -15.20 53.75
N GLY A 1094 -5.47 -13.91 53.51
CA GLY A 1094 -4.51 -12.84 53.80
C GLY A 1094 -5.09 -11.45 53.54
N ALA A 1095 -5.66 -10.82 54.57
CA ALA A 1095 -6.24 -9.48 54.49
C ALA A 1095 -5.21 -8.36 54.74
N GLY A 1096 -5.29 -7.24 53.99
CA GLY A 1096 -4.39 -6.08 54.16
C GLY A 1096 -5.00 -4.77 53.62
N ALA A 1097 -5.26 -3.82 54.51
CA ALA A 1097 -6.06 -2.60 54.31
C ALA A 1097 -5.69 -1.66 53.14
N SER A 1098 -6.70 -1.02 52.53
CA SER A 1098 -6.54 0.15 51.65
C SER A 1098 -7.44 1.32 52.08
N ARG A 1099 -6.90 2.54 52.05
CA ARG A 1099 -7.52 3.78 52.62
C ARG A 1099 -8.85 4.17 51.96
N GLY A 1100 -9.74 4.75 52.77
CA GLY A 1100 -11.16 4.91 52.45
C GLY A 1100 -11.53 6.04 51.48
N ILE A 1101 -12.25 5.69 50.42
CA ILE A 1101 -13.03 6.62 49.57
C ILE A 1101 -14.26 7.11 50.36
N SER A 1102 -14.62 8.39 50.29
CA SER A 1102 -15.79 8.95 51.01
C SER A 1102 -17.11 8.25 50.61
N ALA A 1103 -18.11 8.29 51.49
CA ALA A 1103 -19.42 7.69 51.21
C ALA A 1103 -20.08 8.35 49.98
N GLU A 1104 -19.96 9.68 49.86
CA GLU A 1104 -20.39 10.48 48.71
C GLU A 1104 -19.75 9.97 47.40
N THR A 1105 -18.42 9.84 47.38
CA THR A 1105 -17.68 9.38 46.21
C THR A 1105 -18.01 7.92 45.87
N ARG A 1106 -18.21 7.05 46.88
CA ARG A 1106 -18.71 5.69 46.66
C ARG A 1106 -20.12 5.67 46.06
N ARG A 1107 -20.99 6.62 46.43
CA ARG A 1107 -22.35 6.77 45.87
C ARG A 1107 -22.31 7.25 44.42
N ILE A 1108 -21.49 8.26 44.10
CA ILE A 1108 -21.30 8.80 42.75
C ILE A 1108 -20.67 7.74 41.82
N VAL A 1109 -19.61 7.04 42.25
CA VAL A 1109 -18.98 5.96 41.46
C VAL A 1109 -19.94 4.80 41.21
N ARG A 1110 -20.79 4.44 42.19
CA ARG A 1110 -21.86 3.44 41.98
C ARG A 1110 -22.93 3.92 41.00
N ALA A 1111 -23.35 5.19 41.06
CA ALA A 1111 -24.32 5.77 40.15
C ALA A 1111 -23.82 5.81 38.69
N GLU A 1112 -22.59 6.29 38.47
CA GLU A 1112 -21.97 6.34 37.13
C GLU A 1112 -21.68 4.93 36.59
N ALA A 1113 -21.27 3.98 37.44
CA ALA A 1113 -21.12 2.58 37.05
C ALA A 1113 -22.45 1.91 36.69
N ALA A 1114 -23.55 2.21 37.41
CA ALA A 1114 -24.89 1.73 37.06
C ALA A 1114 -25.38 2.35 35.74
N ARG A 1115 -25.13 3.65 35.52
CA ARG A 1115 -25.46 4.34 34.27
C ARG A 1115 -24.73 3.72 33.07
N ARG A 1116 -23.42 3.48 33.17
CA ARG A 1116 -22.65 2.82 32.10
C ARG A 1116 -23.09 1.39 31.79
N ARG A 1117 -23.70 0.68 32.77
CA ARG A 1117 -24.27 -0.67 32.57
C ARG A 1117 -25.62 -0.62 31.84
N LEU A 1118 -26.49 0.32 32.19
CA LEU A 1118 -27.74 0.56 31.46
C LEU A 1118 -27.46 0.93 29.99
N LEU A 1119 -26.48 1.82 29.74
CA LEU A 1119 -25.99 2.10 28.38
C LEU A 1119 -25.47 0.84 27.65
N GLY A 1120 -25.05 -0.19 28.39
CA GLY A 1120 -24.58 -1.47 27.88
C GLY A 1120 -25.64 -2.31 27.17
N LEU A 1121 -26.93 -2.10 27.47
CA LEU A 1121 -28.05 -2.86 26.92
C LEU A 1121 -28.51 -2.38 25.52
N PHE A 1122 -28.20 -1.14 25.16
CA PHE A 1122 -28.69 -0.52 23.93
C PHE A 1122 -27.61 -0.53 22.82
N PRO A 1123 -27.97 -0.66 21.53
CA PRO A 1123 -27.02 -0.60 20.39
C PRO A 1123 -26.00 0.54 20.47
N ARG A 1124 -24.76 0.29 20.00
CA ARG A 1124 -23.62 1.22 20.13
C ARG A 1124 -23.88 2.58 19.47
N GLU A 1125 -24.70 2.57 18.43
CA GLU A 1125 -25.08 3.68 17.56
C GLU A 1125 -25.93 4.72 18.31
N MET A 1126 -26.69 4.26 19.32
CA MET A 1126 -27.48 5.13 20.22
C MET A 1126 -26.65 5.67 21.39
N ARG A 1127 -25.47 5.10 21.69
CA ARG A 1127 -24.61 5.57 22.78
C ARG A 1127 -23.87 6.84 22.37
N ALA A 1128 -23.88 7.86 23.24
CA ALA A 1128 -22.98 8.99 23.07
C ALA A 1128 -21.53 8.52 23.32
N PRO A 1129 -20.54 8.94 22.50
CA PRO A 1129 -19.14 8.59 22.71
C PRO A 1129 -18.66 9.11 24.07
N THR A 1130 -18.11 8.22 24.90
CA THR A 1130 -17.51 8.59 26.18
C THR A 1130 -16.15 9.26 25.95
N LEU A 1131 -16.17 10.59 25.83
CA LEU A 1131 -15.01 11.42 26.16
C LEU A 1131 -14.70 11.19 27.64
N THR A 1132 -13.69 10.36 27.93
CA THR A 1132 -13.25 10.09 29.29
C THR A 1132 -12.56 11.34 29.82
N PRO A 1133 -13.05 11.99 30.89
CA PRO A 1133 -12.38 13.17 31.42
C PRO A 1133 -11.03 12.77 32.02
N SER A 1134 -9.98 13.55 31.72
CA SER A 1134 -8.72 13.43 32.47
C SER A 1134 -8.98 13.70 33.96
N ARG A 1135 -8.20 13.08 34.84
CA ARG A 1135 -8.49 13.03 36.29
C ARG A 1135 -8.17 14.32 37.07
N LYS A 1136 -7.97 15.45 36.39
CA LYS A 1136 -7.78 16.79 36.98
C LYS A 1136 -8.85 17.74 36.43
N GLY A 1137 -9.45 18.52 37.32
CA GLY A 1137 -10.61 19.37 37.01
C GLY A 1137 -10.31 20.46 35.98
N TRP A 1138 -11.29 20.77 35.14
CA TRP A 1138 -11.25 21.95 34.29
C TRP A 1138 -11.55 23.22 35.11
N PRO A 1139 -10.90 24.37 34.81
CA PRO A 1139 -11.31 25.67 35.35
C PRO A 1139 -12.73 26.04 34.92
N SER A 1140 -13.41 26.86 35.71
CA SER A 1140 -14.76 27.35 35.43
C SER A 1140 -14.83 28.26 34.21
N ALA A 1141 -15.97 28.23 33.51
CA ALA A 1141 -16.18 29.00 32.28
C ALA A 1141 -16.32 30.52 32.54
N SER A 1142 -15.24 31.26 32.31
CA SER A 1142 -15.25 32.71 32.05
C SER A 1142 -13.99 33.13 31.29
N ALA A 1143 -13.93 32.80 29.99
CA ALA A 1143 -13.00 33.33 28.98
C ALA A 1143 -13.61 33.12 27.59
#